data_AF-A0A0K1ETN5-F1
#
_entry.id   AF-A0A0K1ETN5-F1
#
_cell.length_a   1.000
_cell.length_b   1.000
_cell.length_c   1.000
_cell.angle_alpha   90.00
_cell.angle_beta   90.00
_cell.angle_gamma   90.00
#
_symmetry.space_group_name_H-M   'P 1'
#
loop_
_entity.id
_entity.type
_entity.pdbx_description
1 polymer ?
#
loop_
_entity_poly.entity_id
_entity_poly.type
_entity_poly.pdbx_seq_one_letter_code
_entity_poly.pdbx_strand_id
1 'polypeptide(L)'
;MKRNLGTSGLLGLALLSAAGGVANAAPSLRVQVDQRGDFLLIGNTLGQDCAAGIPAPVVGTVGNCGSTGVSDSAPDVFWRVDDPNPGNAVANNTIAMANARSTAMLTIPPNATVSHAYLYWGAKAPGPDPDTTATLSRPGGSGFNVDLTAIHSSQVIQGADFFYQSVADVTQLVQEHGSGAYRVSGVTSNNFINATSDTNYSGWWMVVFYERDSEPPRNLALFDGLDRVGSGAPQSATLSGFFVPPAGYDAKLGVVAYEGDDSIQGDQFFFNSVAMTNGQNPANNFFNNSRTHLGNLVSVVGDLPQLTGGPRSLSGLDIDVLDITAQVSPGLSSAPIQATSTGDVYFLGGFVTSISTFKPDFSTSVKTAVDVNGGSLLPGDVIQYTINVINTGNDTSTHTVLTDPLPAGVTYVPGSLSITSGANSGPKTDAAGDDQAEYNAGTRTLTVRLGTGANATQGGTMIVNATATVTFRVTVNANASGTIANQAIINAAGEQGAPATDTPTDGNGPAGGSPPTEVVVDQCESNAGCSAPTPYCDTTGSPKICVECITDMQCSPLEPTCDSETNTCSCVPTGPEVCGDGIDNNCDGVAEEFCVDTDGDGLPDDLELQIGTDPNDADTDDDGVPDGMEASFDEDIDGDGLIGPLDPDSDNDGLFDGTEMGFDCSHPDTDISAGHCIPDGDMGATTTDPLNPDTDGGSVSDGDEDRNRNGVVDAGETDPTAGNGADDVLNQDTDGDGLSDIIEITIGTDPNDADSDDDGVPDGQEIDPGGDADGDGIINALDPDSDNDGIFDGTEMGFDCSNPATDVSAGTCVPDADQGATTTNPLDPDTDHGGVRDGVEDANKNGRIDAGETDPNNPADDVVIMDSDGDGLPDDVELQLGTDPFDADSDDDGVPDGQEINPGGDADGDGLINALDPDSDNDGLFDGTEMGFDCSGPGTDVSRGHCRPDADQGATTTDPLDPDTDDGGVSDGNEDTNLNGRIDEGETDPNDPSDDNEVVDSDGDGLSDQLEIFIGTDPNDADSDDDGVLDGDEPNFSDDHDGDGLINALDPDSDDDGLFDGTEMGLDCSNPATDTTKNTCIPDADGGATTTNPLDADTDDGGVIDGEEDTNKNGQVDPGERDPNDPSDDNNVPPTPCTEDSACGGPNSGSICDEDTGTCVNGCRGTNGNSCPSGQVCSSTDDTAGTCSPDPGGPAEPGSDDLYAEGNGLLCSARPGQADGQGGATALTLVGLLGLALRLRRKGSRP
;
A
#
# COMPACT_ATOMS: atom_id res chain seq x y z
N MET A 1 40.04 -31.05 8.17
CA MET A 1 41.27 -31.74 7.71
C MET A 1 41.20 -32.02 6.19
N LYS A 2 42.16 -31.48 5.40
CA LYS A 2 42.52 -31.84 4.01
C LYS A 2 41.38 -32.22 3.02
N ARG A 3 40.79 -31.18 2.40
CA ARG A 3 40.36 -31.24 0.99
C ARG A 3 41.60 -31.27 0.06
N ASN A 4 41.47 -31.86 -1.12
CA ASN A 4 42.09 -31.39 -2.37
C ASN A 4 41.73 -32.33 -3.54
N LEU A 5 41.06 -31.78 -4.56
CA LEU A 5 41.17 -32.18 -5.97
C LEU A 5 40.36 -31.21 -6.84
N GLY A 6 41.06 -30.45 -7.68
CA GLY A 6 40.48 -29.61 -8.72
C GLY A 6 41.13 -29.86 -10.08
N THR A 7 40.67 -29.11 -11.10
CA THR A 7 41.25 -28.94 -12.44
C THR A 7 41.24 -30.13 -13.43
N SER A 8 40.19 -30.15 -14.25
CA SER A 8 40.18 -29.77 -15.69
C SER A 8 41.34 -30.13 -16.64
N GLY A 9 40.94 -30.53 -17.88
CA GLY A 9 41.69 -30.33 -19.13
C GLY A 9 42.51 -31.52 -19.68
N LEU A 10 42.73 -31.69 -20.99
CA LEU A 10 42.22 -30.98 -22.19
C LEU A 10 42.54 -31.80 -23.48
N LEU A 11 42.12 -31.32 -24.66
CA LEU A 11 42.26 -31.90 -26.03
C LEU A 11 41.39 -33.15 -26.34
N GLY A 12 40.62 -33.24 -27.44
CA GLY A 12 40.40 -32.32 -28.56
C GLY A 12 40.86 -32.87 -29.92
N LEU A 13 39.92 -33.22 -30.82
CA LEU A 13 40.10 -33.19 -32.28
C LEU A 13 38.75 -33.31 -33.02
N ALA A 14 38.56 -32.48 -34.04
CA ALA A 14 37.31 -32.40 -34.83
C ALA A 14 37.17 -33.51 -35.88
N LEU A 15 35.92 -33.81 -36.27
CA LEU A 15 35.59 -34.51 -37.52
C LEU A 15 34.17 -34.12 -38.00
N LEU A 16 34.06 -33.81 -39.29
CA LEU A 16 32.80 -33.44 -39.96
C LEU A 16 31.71 -34.51 -39.82
N SER A 17 30.50 -34.10 -39.47
CA SER A 17 29.26 -34.81 -39.81
C SER A 17 28.34 -33.88 -40.60
N ALA A 18 27.76 -34.41 -41.68
CA ALA A 18 26.80 -33.67 -42.49
C ALA A 18 25.50 -33.43 -41.71
N ALA A 19 25.01 -32.19 -41.72
CA ALA A 19 23.69 -31.88 -41.20
C ALA A 19 22.61 -32.49 -42.10
N GLY A 20 21.92 -33.50 -41.59
CA GLY A 20 20.55 -33.80 -41.96
C GLY A 20 19.65 -33.38 -40.79
N GLY A 21 18.44 -32.89 -41.09
CA GLY A 21 17.43 -32.64 -40.06
C GLY A 21 17.05 -33.93 -39.29
N VAL A 22 16.28 -33.87 -38.22
CA VAL A 22 15.28 -32.84 -37.82
C VAL A 22 15.06 -32.92 -36.30
N ALA A 23 14.67 -31.79 -35.70
CA ALA A 23 13.77 -31.71 -34.55
C ALA A 23 13.34 -30.24 -34.41
N ASN A 24 12.07 -29.92 -34.68
CA ASN A 24 11.51 -28.65 -34.24
C ASN A 24 11.29 -28.74 -32.72
N ALA A 25 11.41 -27.62 -32.02
CA ALA A 25 11.41 -27.58 -30.57
C ALA A 25 9.97 -27.52 -30.06
N ALA A 26 9.44 -28.68 -29.66
CA ALA A 26 8.18 -28.74 -28.94
C ALA A 26 8.21 -27.78 -27.73
N PRO A 27 7.12 -27.05 -27.44
CA PRO A 27 7.16 -25.93 -26.51
C PRO A 27 7.78 -26.24 -25.16
N SER A 28 8.69 -25.37 -24.71
CA SER A 28 9.44 -25.53 -23.46
C SER A 28 8.91 -24.62 -22.37
N LEU A 29 8.52 -25.22 -21.24
CA LEU A 29 8.14 -24.48 -20.03
C LEU A 29 9.29 -23.58 -19.56
N ARG A 30 8.98 -22.31 -19.30
CA ARG A 30 9.89 -21.32 -18.70
C ARG A 30 9.63 -21.14 -17.23
N VAL A 31 8.41 -20.71 -16.91
CA VAL A 31 7.96 -20.37 -15.57
C VAL A 31 6.61 -21.04 -15.33
N GLN A 32 6.43 -21.52 -14.10
CA GLN A 32 5.18 -22.05 -13.59
C GLN A 32 5.06 -21.65 -12.12
N VAL A 33 3.92 -21.07 -11.76
CA VAL A 33 3.59 -20.57 -10.43
C VAL A 33 2.16 -20.96 -10.05
N ASP A 34 1.87 -20.98 -8.76
CA ASP A 34 0.54 -21.21 -8.17
C ASP A 34 0.23 -20.03 -7.22
N GLN A 35 -0.34 -18.96 -7.77
CA GLN A 35 -0.52 -17.65 -7.10
C GLN A 35 -1.98 -17.15 -7.23
N ARG A 36 -2.42 -16.22 -6.39
CA ARG A 36 -3.73 -15.52 -6.52
C ARG A 36 -3.59 -14.42 -7.57
N GLY A 37 -4.34 -14.47 -8.67
CA GLY A 37 -4.14 -13.56 -9.82
C GLY A 37 -3.86 -14.29 -11.14
N ASP A 38 -3.93 -13.56 -12.26
CA ASP A 38 -3.92 -14.12 -13.62
C ASP A 38 -2.73 -13.63 -14.48
N PHE A 39 -2.85 -13.73 -15.81
CA PHE A 39 -1.89 -13.17 -16.76
C PHE A 39 -2.48 -12.12 -17.69
N LEU A 40 -1.67 -11.12 -18.00
CA LEU A 40 -1.89 -10.12 -19.04
C LEU A 40 -1.09 -10.50 -20.28
N LEU A 41 -1.63 -10.24 -21.48
CA LEU A 41 -0.97 -10.55 -22.75
C LEU A 41 -1.15 -9.41 -23.75
N ILE A 42 -0.06 -8.68 -23.99
CA ILE A 42 -0.04 -7.49 -24.86
C ILE A 42 0.98 -7.66 -25.98
N GLY A 43 0.94 -6.80 -26.99
CA GLY A 43 1.89 -6.84 -28.10
C GLY A 43 1.38 -6.15 -29.34
N ASN A 44 2.30 -5.84 -30.25
CA ASN A 44 1.97 -5.15 -31.49
C ASN A 44 2.91 -5.60 -32.63
N THR A 45 2.46 -5.39 -33.87
CA THR A 45 3.27 -5.63 -35.06
C THR A 45 4.19 -4.44 -35.34
N LEU A 46 5.30 -4.68 -36.03
CA LEU A 46 6.22 -3.65 -36.51
C LEU A 46 6.04 -3.35 -38.00
N GLY A 47 5.13 -4.07 -38.67
CA GLY A 47 4.84 -3.93 -40.10
C GLY A 47 3.36 -3.73 -40.39
N GLN A 48 3.06 -3.26 -41.59
CA GLN A 48 1.71 -3.12 -42.12
C GLN A 48 1.58 -3.81 -43.47
N ASP A 49 0.63 -4.75 -43.61
CA ASP A 49 0.16 -5.26 -44.90
C ASP A 49 -0.71 -4.18 -45.59
N CYS A 50 -0.46 -3.92 -46.88
CA CYS A 50 -1.22 -2.97 -47.68
C CYS A 50 -2.04 -3.62 -48.81
N ALA A 51 -2.25 -4.94 -48.75
CA ALA A 51 -3.15 -5.67 -49.61
C ALA A 51 -4.60 -5.16 -49.53
N ALA A 52 -5.39 -5.49 -50.54
CA ALA A 52 -6.78 -5.05 -50.59
C ALA A 52 -7.61 -5.73 -49.47
N GLY A 53 -8.34 -4.91 -48.71
CA GLY A 53 -9.26 -5.35 -47.66
C GLY A 53 -8.60 -5.66 -46.31
N ILE A 54 -7.39 -5.17 -46.07
CA ILE A 54 -6.86 -5.01 -44.72
C ILE A 54 -7.68 -3.92 -43.99
N PRO A 55 -8.11 -4.13 -42.73
CA PRO A 55 -8.73 -3.08 -41.91
C PRO A 55 -7.82 -1.85 -41.82
N ALA A 56 -8.42 -0.66 -41.78
CA ALA A 56 -7.65 0.51 -41.37
C ALA A 56 -7.30 0.39 -39.87
N PRO A 57 -6.14 0.90 -39.42
CA PRO A 57 -5.91 1.13 -38.00
C PRO A 57 -7.00 2.06 -37.43
N VAL A 58 -7.28 1.92 -36.14
CA VAL A 58 -8.12 2.85 -35.38
C VAL A 58 -7.35 4.15 -35.19
N VAL A 59 -6.13 4.05 -34.65
CA VAL A 59 -5.16 5.15 -34.53
C VAL A 59 -3.91 4.83 -35.35
N GLY A 60 -3.60 5.71 -36.30
CA GLY A 60 -2.40 5.66 -37.14
C GLY A 60 -2.70 5.85 -38.64
N THR A 61 -1.70 6.24 -39.41
CA THR A 61 -1.86 6.53 -40.85
C THR A 61 -1.04 5.61 -41.74
N VAL A 62 -1.71 4.84 -42.59
CA VAL A 62 -1.07 4.05 -43.66
C VAL A 62 -0.91 4.91 -44.93
N GLY A 63 0.33 5.22 -45.26
CA GLY A 63 0.72 6.02 -46.41
C GLY A 63 0.98 5.21 -47.69
N ASN A 64 1.98 5.62 -48.47
CA ASN A 64 2.33 4.92 -49.70
C ASN A 64 3.13 3.64 -49.41
N CYS A 65 2.58 2.48 -49.77
CA CYS A 65 3.24 1.19 -49.50
C CYS A 65 4.22 0.70 -50.57
N GLY A 66 4.38 1.43 -51.68
CA GLY A 66 5.27 1.03 -52.78
C GLY A 66 4.55 0.86 -54.11
N SER A 67 5.14 0.07 -55.00
CA SER A 67 4.66 -0.08 -56.38
C SER A 67 4.68 -1.50 -56.93
N THR A 68 5.22 -2.44 -56.16
CA THR A 68 5.33 -3.89 -56.39
C THR A 68 5.41 -4.55 -55.01
N GLY A 69 4.90 -5.77 -54.81
CA GLY A 69 4.70 -6.34 -53.47
C GLY A 69 3.20 -6.42 -53.21
N VAL A 70 2.68 -5.64 -52.26
CA VAL A 70 1.31 -5.11 -52.04
C VAL A 70 0.10 -5.99 -52.37
N SER A 71 0.30 -7.30 -52.45
CA SER A 71 -0.70 -8.30 -52.83
C SER A 71 -0.32 -9.74 -52.45
N ASP A 72 0.79 -9.91 -51.73
CA ASP A 72 0.97 -11.08 -50.85
C ASP A 72 0.22 -10.83 -49.52
N SER A 73 0.35 -11.73 -48.55
CA SER A 73 -0.32 -11.69 -47.24
C SER A 73 0.55 -11.14 -46.10
N ALA A 74 1.67 -10.50 -46.43
CA ALA A 74 2.69 -10.07 -45.47
C ALA A 74 2.83 -8.54 -45.41
N PRO A 75 3.52 -7.96 -44.41
CA PRO A 75 3.82 -6.55 -44.34
C PRO A 75 4.62 -6.04 -45.54
N ASP A 76 4.20 -4.87 -46.05
CA ASP A 76 4.85 -4.11 -47.13
C ASP A 76 5.74 -2.98 -46.60
N VAL A 77 5.40 -2.41 -45.45
CA VAL A 77 6.04 -1.24 -44.86
C VAL A 77 6.15 -1.38 -43.35
N PHE A 78 7.02 -0.58 -42.73
CA PHE A 78 7.23 -0.55 -41.30
C PHE A 78 6.39 0.54 -40.63
N TRP A 79 5.93 0.27 -39.41
CA TRP A 79 5.37 1.27 -38.51
C TRP A 79 6.49 2.09 -37.85
N ARG A 80 6.25 3.40 -37.73
CA ARG A 80 6.96 4.28 -36.82
C ARG A 80 5.95 5.06 -36.01
N VAL A 81 5.90 4.78 -34.71
CA VAL A 81 5.33 5.69 -33.71
C VAL A 81 6.33 6.79 -33.40
N ASP A 82 5.90 7.95 -32.91
CA ASP A 82 6.70 9.20 -32.75
C ASP A 82 6.86 10.10 -34.00
N ASP A 83 6.15 9.81 -35.10
CA ASP A 83 6.33 10.51 -36.39
C ASP A 83 4.97 10.97 -36.98
N PRO A 84 4.78 12.26 -37.34
CA PRO A 84 5.74 13.36 -37.26
C PRO A 84 5.96 13.94 -35.85
N ASN A 85 5.07 13.62 -34.91
CA ASN A 85 5.04 14.09 -33.52
C ASN A 85 4.84 12.89 -32.57
N PRO A 86 5.08 13.04 -31.25
CA PRO A 86 4.55 12.15 -30.22
C PRO A 86 3.03 11.88 -30.37
N GLY A 87 2.54 10.80 -29.75
CA GLY A 87 1.15 10.34 -29.86
C GLY A 87 0.72 9.79 -31.23
N ASN A 88 1.55 9.90 -32.28
CA ASN A 88 1.19 9.52 -33.65
C ASN A 88 1.90 8.24 -34.12
N ALA A 89 1.20 7.45 -34.96
CA ALA A 89 1.73 6.28 -35.66
C ALA A 89 1.61 6.44 -37.19
N VAL A 90 2.68 6.18 -37.94
CA VAL A 90 2.67 6.21 -39.42
C VAL A 90 3.35 4.98 -40.01
N ALA A 91 2.77 4.42 -41.07
CA ALA A 91 3.34 3.34 -41.88
C ALA A 91 3.50 3.77 -43.33
N ASN A 92 4.72 3.77 -43.88
CA ASN A 92 4.96 4.10 -45.30
C ASN A 92 6.33 3.63 -45.83
N ASN A 93 6.47 3.62 -47.16
CA ASN A 93 7.66 3.12 -47.86
C ASN A 93 8.95 3.98 -47.76
N THR A 94 8.97 4.99 -46.90
CA THR A 94 10.17 5.77 -46.57
C THR A 94 10.73 5.43 -45.19
N ILE A 95 9.96 4.75 -44.33
CA ILE A 95 10.40 4.29 -43.01
C ILE A 95 11.33 3.09 -43.18
N ALA A 96 12.56 3.22 -42.69
CA ALA A 96 13.52 2.13 -42.69
C ALA A 96 13.32 1.21 -41.48
N MET A 97 13.61 -0.08 -41.64
CA MET A 97 13.61 -1.10 -40.58
C MET A 97 14.26 -0.64 -39.26
N ALA A 98 15.41 0.04 -39.32
CA ALA A 98 16.10 0.52 -38.12
C ALA A 98 15.33 1.59 -37.32
N ASN A 99 14.29 2.19 -37.92
CA ASN A 99 13.40 3.13 -37.26
C ASN A 99 12.06 2.47 -36.86
N ALA A 100 11.85 1.19 -37.19
CA ALA A 100 10.60 0.49 -36.92
C ALA A 100 10.36 0.38 -35.40
N ARG A 101 9.15 0.74 -34.98
CA ARG A 101 8.73 0.79 -33.57
C ARG A 101 7.22 0.83 -33.46
N SER A 102 6.69 0.14 -32.46
CA SER A 102 5.28 0.17 -32.06
C SER A 102 5.15 0.10 -30.54
N THR A 103 4.03 0.62 -30.05
CA THR A 103 3.64 0.67 -28.63
C THR A 103 2.43 -0.23 -28.42
N ALA A 104 2.35 -0.87 -27.26
CA ALA A 104 1.12 -1.42 -26.73
C ALA A 104 0.96 -0.99 -25.26
N MET A 105 -0.27 -0.73 -24.84
CA MET A 105 -0.58 -0.44 -23.44
C MET A 105 -0.58 -1.73 -22.61
N LEU A 106 -0.06 -1.62 -21.38
CA LEU A 106 -0.21 -2.59 -20.31
C LEU A 106 -1.11 -1.96 -19.25
N THR A 107 -2.23 -2.60 -18.91
CA THR A 107 -3.03 -2.22 -17.74
C THR A 107 -2.91 -3.35 -16.74
N ILE A 108 -2.24 -3.08 -15.62
CA ILE A 108 -2.14 -3.94 -14.45
C ILE A 108 -3.32 -3.57 -13.56
N PRO A 109 -4.11 -4.53 -13.02
CA PRO A 109 -5.22 -4.19 -12.13
C PRO A 109 -4.72 -3.43 -10.88
N PRO A 110 -5.54 -2.54 -10.30
CA PRO A 110 -5.27 -1.96 -8.97
C PRO A 110 -4.99 -3.05 -7.93
N ASN A 111 -4.13 -2.71 -6.97
CA ASN A 111 -3.70 -3.59 -5.88
C ASN A 111 -3.11 -4.95 -6.35
N ALA A 112 -2.52 -4.99 -7.56
CA ALA A 112 -1.86 -6.17 -8.11
C ALA A 112 -0.33 -6.05 -8.20
N THR A 113 0.39 -6.92 -7.49
CA THR A 113 1.86 -7.01 -7.54
C THR A 113 2.33 -7.85 -8.72
N VAL A 114 3.23 -7.34 -9.56
CA VAL A 114 3.80 -8.13 -10.68
C VAL A 114 4.76 -9.20 -10.15
N SER A 115 4.49 -10.48 -10.42
CA SER A 115 5.40 -11.58 -10.05
C SER A 115 6.39 -11.95 -11.16
N HIS A 116 5.99 -11.85 -12.43
CA HIS A 116 6.84 -12.14 -13.59
C HIS A 116 6.45 -11.34 -14.83
N ALA A 117 7.42 -10.80 -15.58
CA ALA A 117 7.18 -10.24 -16.92
C ALA A 117 8.23 -10.67 -17.96
N TYR A 118 7.78 -11.10 -19.13
CA TYR A 118 8.64 -11.57 -20.22
C TYR A 118 8.29 -10.90 -21.55
N LEU A 119 9.28 -10.20 -22.13
CA LEU A 119 9.17 -9.59 -23.45
C LEU A 119 9.74 -10.52 -24.53
N TYR A 120 9.00 -10.65 -25.63
CA TYR A 120 9.37 -11.43 -26.81
C TYR A 120 9.38 -10.57 -28.06
N TRP A 121 10.33 -10.83 -28.95
CA TRP A 121 10.36 -10.25 -30.29
C TRP A 121 10.72 -11.31 -31.31
N GLY A 122 10.05 -11.28 -32.47
CA GLY A 122 10.24 -12.27 -33.52
C GLY A 122 10.11 -11.67 -34.91
N ALA A 123 10.91 -12.19 -35.85
CA ALA A 123 10.86 -11.80 -37.25
C ALA A 123 11.42 -12.88 -38.18
N LYS A 124 11.18 -12.71 -39.49
CA LYS A 124 11.99 -13.36 -40.52
C LYS A 124 13.28 -12.58 -40.74
N ALA A 125 14.41 -13.13 -40.30
CA ALA A 125 15.72 -12.50 -40.35
C ALA A 125 16.35 -12.45 -41.77
N PRO A 126 17.26 -11.49 -42.02
CA PRO A 126 18.03 -11.40 -43.27
C PRO A 126 19.24 -12.35 -43.31
N GLY A 127 19.53 -13.06 -42.21
CA GLY A 127 20.67 -13.95 -42.03
C GLY A 127 20.39 -15.11 -41.06
N PRO A 128 21.34 -16.05 -40.89
CA PRO A 128 21.14 -17.29 -40.15
C PRO A 128 21.26 -17.16 -38.63
N ASP A 129 21.63 -15.99 -38.13
CA ASP A 129 21.78 -15.73 -36.70
C ASP A 129 20.54 -14.93 -36.23
N PRO A 130 19.88 -15.33 -35.12
CA PRO A 130 18.72 -14.62 -34.59
C PRO A 130 19.13 -13.25 -34.02
N ASP A 131 18.19 -12.31 -33.96
CA ASP A 131 18.44 -11.05 -33.24
C ASP A 131 18.39 -11.29 -31.73
N THR A 132 19.49 -11.04 -31.04
CA THR A 132 19.61 -11.21 -29.58
C THR A 132 19.42 -9.90 -28.82
N THR A 133 19.02 -8.82 -29.50
CA THR A 133 18.82 -7.49 -28.93
C THR A 133 17.48 -6.88 -29.36
N ALA A 134 16.91 -6.03 -28.51
CA ALA A 134 15.78 -5.15 -28.80
C ALA A 134 15.84 -3.96 -27.81
N THR A 135 15.22 -2.84 -28.13
CA THR A 135 15.12 -1.69 -27.21
C THR A 135 13.69 -1.61 -26.69
N LEU A 136 13.50 -1.61 -25.37
CA LEU A 136 12.22 -1.34 -24.70
C LEU A 136 12.23 0.09 -24.15
N SER A 137 11.12 0.79 -24.23
CA SER A 137 10.99 2.17 -23.76
C SER A 137 9.58 2.49 -23.30
N ARG A 138 9.44 3.34 -22.28
CA ARG A 138 8.18 3.95 -21.83
C ARG A 138 8.21 5.44 -22.19
N PRO A 139 7.30 5.97 -23.02
CA PRO A 139 7.19 7.40 -23.31
C PRO A 139 6.45 8.10 -22.17
N GLY A 140 6.98 9.20 -21.64
CA GLY A 140 6.35 9.98 -20.56
C GLY A 140 7.39 10.73 -19.72
N GLY A 141 6.94 11.41 -18.66
CA GLY A 141 7.83 12.03 -17.65
C GLY A 141 8.63 10.99 -16.87
N SER A 142 7.95 9.94 -16.40
CA SER A 142 8.51 8.72 -15.79
C SER A 142 8.99 7.69 -16.85
N GLY A 143 9.51 8.18 -17.97
CA GLY A 143 9.82 7.37 -19.17
C GLY A 143 11.25 6.83 -19.23
N PHE A 144 11.41 5.53 -19.54
CA PHE A 144 12.72 4.89 -19.72
C PHE A 144 13.02 4.51 -21.19
N ASN A 145 14.29 4.21 -21.50
CA ASN A 145 14.70 3.61 -22.78
C ASN A 145 15.94 2.71 -22.58
N VAL A 146 15.74 1.39 -22.60
CA VAL A 146 16.74 0.37 -22.25
C VAL A 146 16.96 -0.63 -23.40
N ASP A 147 18.22 -0.89 -23.73
CA ASP A 147 18.62 -1.95 -24.65
C ASP A 147 18.65 -3.31 -23.93
N LEU A 148 17.72 -4.19 -24.30
CA LEU A 148 17.57 -5.54 -23.75
C LEU A 148 18.46 -6.55 -24.48
N THR A 149 18.98 -7.52 -23.73
CA THR A 149 19.69 -8.69 -24.26
C THR A 149 18.86 -9.95 -24.04
N ALA A 150 18.74 -10.78 -25.08
CA ALA A 150 17.95 -11.99 -25.02
C ALA A 150 18.53 -13.04 -24.05
N ILE A 151 17.71 -13.51 -23.10
CA ILE A 151 18.02 -14.65 -22.23
C ILE A 151 17.92 -15.99 -23.00
N HIS A 152 17.11 -16.04 -24.06
CA HIS A 152 16.95 -17.19 -24.95
C HIS A 152 16.53 -16.76 -26.36
N SER A 153 16.92 -17.54 -27.37
CA SER A 153 16.53 -17.33 -28.78
C SER A 153 16.26 -18.66 -29.48
N SER A 154 15.05 -18.81 -30.03
CA SER A 154 14.64 -19.90 -30.90
C SER A 154 14.82 -19.53 -32.38
N GLN A 155 15.13 -20.52 -33.23
CA GLN A 155 15.26 -20.29 -34.67
C GLN A 155 14.77 -21.45 -35.54
N VAL A 156 14.20 -21.14 -36.70
CA VAL A 156 13.84 -22.09 -37.76
C VAL A 156 14.55 -21.70 -39.06
N ILE A 157 15.25 -22.65 -39.66
CA ILE A 157 15.97 -22.46 -40.93
C ILE A 157 15.34 -23.31 -42.02
N GLN A 158 14.80 -22.68 -43.08
CA GLN A 158 14.20 -23.33 -44.23
C GLN A 158 14.89 -22.92 -45.53
N GLY A 159 15.98 -23.62 -45.86
CA GLY A 159 16.72 -23.39 -47.10
C GLY A 159 17.54 -22.09 -47.07
N ALA A 160 16.91 -20.98 -47.47
CA ALA A 160 17.49 -19.64 -47.42
C ALA A 160 16.66 -18.64 -46.60
N ASP A 161 15.51 -19.09 -46.07
CA ASP A 161 14.68 -18.32 -45.14
C ASP A 161 15.07 -18.68 -43.70
N PHE A 162 15.18 -17.65 -42.86
CA PHE A 162 15.58 -17.73 -41.45
C PHE A 162 14.52 -17.01 -40.61
N PHE A 163 14.00 -17.68 -39.60
CA PHE A 163 12.95 -17.17 -38.71
C PHE A 163 13.43 -17.30 -37.27
N TYR A 164 13.15 -16.31 -36.43
CA TYR A 164 13.53 -16.36 -35.02
C TYR A 164 12.48 -15.73 -34.09
N GLN A 165 12.57 -16.10 -32.82
CA GLN A 165 11.99 -15.38 -31.70
C GLN A 165 13.01 -15.36 -30.57
N SER A 166 13.17 -14.21 -29.93
CA SER A 166 14.02 -13.98 -28.77
C SER A 166 13.19 -13.52 -27.58
N VAL A 167 13.74 -13.69 -26.37
CA VAL A 167 13.06 -13.42 -25.09
C VAL A 167 13.98 -12.66 -24.16
N ALA A 168 13.47 -11.66 -23.44
CA ALA A 168 14.11 -11.04 -22.28
C ALA A 168 13.22 -11.21 -21.04
N ASP A 169 13.84 -11.30 -19.86
CA ASP A 169 13.16 -11.07 -18.59
C ASP A 169 13.08 -9.56 -18.38
N VAL A 170 11.89 -9.04 -18.13
CA VAL A 170 11.63 -7.61 -17.90
C VAL A 170 10.85 -7.38 -16.61
N THR A 171 10.77 -8.39 -15.74
CA THR A 171 9.99 -8.36 -14.49
C THR A 171 10.23 -7.09 -13.67
N GLN A 172 11.49 -6.75 -13.42
CA GLN A 172 11.87 -5.56 -12.65
C GLN A 172 11.46 -4.25 -13.34
N LEU A 173 11.61 -4.13 -14.66
CA LEU A 173 11.21 -2.94 -15.41
C LEU A 173 9.68 -2.73 -15.44
N VAL A 174 8.90 -3.78 -15.21
CA VAL A 174 7.43 -3.71 -15.13
C VAL A 174 6.96 -3.53 -13.68
N GLN A 175 7.72 -4.03 -12.70
CA GLN A 175 7.51 -3.72 -11.28
C GLN A 175 7.81 -2.23 -10.97
N GLU A 176 8.92 -1.70 -11.49
CA GLU A 176 9.39 -0.32 -11.26
C GLU A 176 8.54 0.76 -11.97
N HIS A 177 7.80 0.39 -13.02
CA HIS A 177 7.10 1.35 -13.89
C HIS A 177 5.62 1.02 -14.16
N GLY A 178 5.09 -0.06 -13.58
CA GLY A 178 3.66 -0.38 -13.55
C GLY A 178 2.95 -0.39 -14.92
N SER A 179 1.70 0.07 -14.90
CA SER A 179 0.82 0.24 -16.05
C SER A 179 1.34 1.29 -17.06
N GLY A 180 0.78 1.31 -18.27
CA GLY A 180 1.02 2.33 -19.29
C GLY A 180 1.70 1.86 -20.58
N ALA A 181 2.30 2.81 -21.30
CA ALA A 181 2.71 2.65 -22.69
C ALA A 181 4.08 1.98 -22.89
N TYR A 182 4.12 0.68 -23.21
CA TYR A 182 5.37 -0.03 -23.51
C TYR A 182 5.66 -0.04 -25.02
N ARG A 183 6.83 0.51 -25.42
CA ARG A 183 7.27 0.65 -26.82
C ARG A 183 8.51 -0.17 -27.13
N VAL A 184 8.44 -1.01 -28.17
CA VAL A 184 9.55 -1.84 -28.62
C VAL A 184 10.11 -1.35 -29.96
N SER A 185 11.44 -1.34 -30.07
CA SER A 185 12.16 -1.04 -31.31
C SER A 185 13.46 -1.87 -31.43
N GLY A 186 14.25 -1.63 -32.48
CA GLY A 186 15.55 -2.29 -32.69
C GLY A 186 15.50 -3.70 -33.32
N VAL A 187 14.30 -4.26 -33.53
CA VAL A 187 14.10 -5.63 -34.03
C VAL A 187 14.55 -5.81 -35.50
N THR A 188 15.52 -6.70 -35.73
CA THR A 188 16.12 -6.99 -37.05
C THR A 188 15.29 -7.96 -37.90
N SER A 189 14.63 -7.44 -38.93
CA SER A 189 13.80 -8.22 -39.86
C SER A 189 14.34 -8.22 -41.31
N ASN A 190 13.60 -8.79 -42.25
CA ASN A 190 13.81 -8.55 -43.69
C ASN A 190 13.18 -7.22 -44.10
N ASN A 191 13.76 -6.55 -45.11
CA ASN A 191 13.14 -5.33 -45.63
C ASN A 191 11.84 -5.67 -46.39
N PHE A 192 10.71 -5.16 -45.90
CA PHE A 192 9.39 -5.30 -46.49
C PHE A 192 9.19 -4.48 -47.77
N ILE A 193 9.87 -3.34 -47.90
CA ILE A 193 9.57 -2.34 -48.93
C ILE A 193 9.82 -2.87 -50.34
N ASN A 194 8.74 -3.06 -51.09
CA ASN A 194 8.70 -3.69 -52.41
C ASN A 194 9.27 -5.14 -52.44
N ALA A 195 9.13 -5.87 -51.33
CA ALA A 195 9.38 -7.30 -51.28
C ALA A 195 8.32 -8.09 -52.07
N THR A 196 8.43 -9.42 -52.08
CA THR A 196 7.33 -10.31 -52.48
C THR A 196 7.52 -11.63 -51.73
N SER A 197 6.79 -11.84 -50.64
CA SER A 197 7.04 -12.93 -49.69
C SER A 197 5.83 -13.14 -48.77
N ASP A 198 5.03 -14.18 -49.03
CA ASP A 198 3.90 -14.65 -48.19
C ASP A 198 4.38 -15.28 -46.85
N THR A 199 5.51 -14.83 -46.31
CA THR A 199 6.18 -15.34 -45.09
C THR A 199 7.11 -14.27 -44.49
N ASN A 200 6.79 -12.99 -44.58
CA ASN A 200 7.54 -11.94 -43.87
C ASN A 200 6.77 -11.48 -42.62
N TYR A 201 7.38 -11.54 -41.43
CA TYR A 201 6.81 -10.98 -40.21
C TYR A 201 7.86 -10.21 -39.42
N SER A 202 7.40 -9.29 -38.58
CA SER A 202 8.17 -8.65 -37.51
C SER A 202 7.18 -8.10 -36.48
N GLY A 203 7.29 -8.54 -35.24
CA GLY A 203 6.40 -8.12 -34.16
C GLY A 203 6.93 -8.53 -32.79
N TRP A 204 6.22 -8.14 -31.75
CA TRP A 204 6.59 -8.38 -30.36
C TRP A 204 5.35 -8.62 -29.50
N TRP A 205 5.56 -9.30 -28.38
CA TRP A 205 4.53 -9.55 -27.37
C TRP A 205 5.15 -9.60 -25.98
N MET A 206 4.40 -9.16 -24.98
CA MET A 206 4.78 -9.23 -23.57
C MET A 206 3.69 -9.97 -22.80
N VAL A 207 4.12 -10.82 -21.88
CA VAL A 207 3.24 -11.50 -20.92
C VAL A 207 3.67 -11.12 -19.52
N VAL A 208 2.69 -10.77 -18.68
CA VAL A 208 2.88 -10.40 -17.28
C VAL A 208 2.02 -11.32 -16.43
N PHE A 209 2.57 -11.92 -15.39
CA PHE A 209 1.84 -12.60 -14.32
C PHE A 209 1.80 -11.66 -13.12
N TYR A 210 0.62 -11.49 -12.51
CA TYR A 210 0.42 -10.62 -11.36
C TYR A 210 -0.24 -11.38 -10.21
N GLU A 211 0.01 -10.91 -8.99
CA GLU A 211 -0.59 -11.38 -7.76
C GLU A 211 -1.56 -10.34 -7.24
N ARG A 212 -2.80 -10.73 -6.90
CA ARG A 212 -3.84 -9.86 -6.34
C ARG A 212 -4.73 -10.70 -5.41
N ASP A 213 -4.87 -10.30 -4.16
CA ASP A 213 -5.43 -11.19 -3.13
C ASP A 213 -6.92 -11.47 -3.26
N SER A 214 -7.69 -10.52 -3.80
CA SER A 214 -9.10 -10.71 -4.17
C SER A 214 -9.31 -11.78 -5.25
N GLU A 215 -8.27 -12.15 -6.01
CA GLU A 215 -8.39 -13.14 -7.08
C GLU A 215 -8.20 -14.60 -6.64
N PRO A 216 -8.86 -15.55 -7.34
CA PRO A 216 -8.71 -16.97 -7.04
C PRO A 216 -7.31 -17.48 -7.38
N PRO A 217 -6.73 -18.42 -6.61
CA PRO A 217 -5.42 -18.98 -6.89
C PRO A 217 -5.42 -19.81 -8.19
N ARG A 218 -4.52 -19.47 -9.11
CA ARG A 218 -4.39 -20.06 -10.45
C ARG A 218 -3.02 -20.71 -10.63
N ASN A 219 -2.99 -21.84 -11.34
CA ASN A 219 -1.74 -22.32 -11.93
C ASN A 219 -1.48 -21.56 -13.23
N LEU A 220 -0.51 -20.66 -13.19
CA LEU A 220 -0.03 -19.93 -14.37
C LEU A 220 1.22 -20.64 -14.92
N ALA A 221 1.29 -20.84 -16.24
CA ALA A 221 2.46 -21.45 -16.87
C ALA A 221 2.72 -20.93 -18.29
N LEU A 222 3.96 -20.54 -18.56
CA LEU A 222 4.43 -19.94 -19.81
C LEU A 222 5.36 -20.90 -20.57
N PHE A 223 5.04 -21.15 -21.84
CA PHE A 223 5.77 -22.06 -22.72
C PHE A 223 6.32 -21.34 -23.96
N ASP A 224 7.64 -21.42 -24.15
CA ASP A 224 8.35 -20.99 -25.36
C ASP A 224 7.94 -21.80 -26.58
N GLY A 225 7.77 -21.16 -27.74
CA GLY A 225 7.69 -21.81 -29.04
C GLY A 225 8.67 -21.24 -30.07
N LEU A 226 8.76 -21.92 -31.22
CA LEU A 226 8.91 -21.34 -32.56
C LEU A 226 8.61 -22.42 -33.61
N ASP A 227 7.49 -23.12 -33.43
CA ASP A 227 7.24 -24.38 -34.14
C ASP A 227 6.59 -24.13 -35.50
N ARG A 228 7.36 -24.31 -36.59
CA ARG A 228 6.84 -24.11 -37.96
C ARG A 228 5.83 -25.19 -38.35
N VAL A 229 4.61 -24.77 -38.62
CA VAL A 229 3.52 -25.60 -39.16
C VAL A 229 3.53 -25.52 -40.70
N GLY A 230 2.80 -26.41 -41.35
CA GLY A 230 2.43 -26.23 -42.76
C GLY A 230 1.84 -27.49 -43.39
N SER A 231 1.43 -27.39 -44.67
CA SER A 231 0.86 -28.51 -45.43
C SER A 231 1.73 -29.79 -45.37
N GLY A 232 1.27 -30.79 -44.61
CA GLY A 232 1.96 -32.08 -44.44
C GLY A 232 3.06 -32.10 -43.36
N ALA A 233 3.21 -31.01 -42.61
CA ALA A 233 4.10 -30.86 -41.45
C ALA A 233 3.32 -30.35 -40.22
N PRO A 234 2.36 -31.14 -39.68
CA PRO A 234 1.66 -30.79 -38.46
C PRO A 234 2.61 -30.84 -37.25
N GLN A 235 2.41 -29.94 -36.30
CA GLN A 235 3.13 -29.94 -35.02
C GLN A 235 2.20 -30.44 -33.91
N SER A 236 2.78 -31.06 -32.88
CA SER A 236 2.01 -31.57 -31.73
C SER A 236 2.89 -31.67 -30.50
N ALA A 237 2.35 -31.22 -29.38
CA ALA A 237 3.03 -31.19 -28.10
C ALA A 237 2.06 -31.56 -26.96
N THR A 238 2.51 -31.40 -25.73
CA THR A 238 1.67 -31.59 -24.55
C THR A 238 2.05 -30.54 -23.53
N LEU A 239 1.11 -29.67 -23.21
CA LEU A 239 1.24 -28.72 -22.11
C LEU A 239 0.98 -29.49 -20.81
N SER A 240 1.85 -29.32 -19.82
CA SER A 240 1.83 -30.06 -18.56
C SER A 240 2.44 -29.21 -17.46
N GLY A 241 1.89 -29.32 -16.26
CA GLY A 241 2.29 -28.53 -15.08
C GLY A 241 1.09 -28.38 -14.15
N PHE A 242 -0.03 -27.96 -14.73
CA PHE A 242 -1.31 -27.75 -14.05
C PHE A 242 -1.96 -29.03 -13.47
N PHE A 243 -2.96 -28.83 -12.61
CA PHE A 243 -3.90 -29.85 -12.16
C PHE A 243 -5.33 -29.27 -12.13
N VAL A 244 -6.26 -29.87 -12.87
CA VAL A 244 -7.65 -29.40 -12.97
C VAL A 244 -8.48 -29.92 -11.78
N PRO A 245 -9.08 -29.04 -10.97
CA PRO A 245 -9.88 -29.41 -9.80
C PRO A 245 -11.14 -30.26 -10.09
N PRO A 246 -11.77 -30.89 -9.08
CA PRO A 246 -12.99 -31.69 -9.24
C PRO A 246 -14.24 -30.90 -9.70
N ALA A 247 -14.33 -29.63 -9.35
CA ALA A 247 -15.43 -28.72 -9.66
C ALA A 247 -14.93 -27.26 -9.51
N GLY A 248 -15.78 -26.28 -9.87
CA GLY A 248 -15.55 -24.85 -9.55
C GLY A 248 -14.43 -24.15 -10.31
N TYR A 249 -13.78 -24.81 -11.26
CA TYR A 249 -12.65 -24.26 -12.01
C TYR A 249 -13.10 -23.56 -13.31
N ASP A 250 -12.30 -22.59 -13.72
CA ASP A 250 -12.19 -22.05 -15.07
C ASP A 250 -10.81 -22.36 -15.65
N ALA A 251 -10.63 -22.17 -16.96
CA ALA A 251 -9.32 -22.33 -17.60
C ALA A 251 -9.21 -21.46 -18.87
N LYS A 252 -8.12 -20.69 -18.97
CA LYS A 252 -7.75 -19.85 -20.11
C LYS A 252 -6.47 -20.37 -20.79
N LEU A 253 -6.35 -20.13 -22.10
CA LEU A 253 -5.15 -20.40 -22.89
C LEU A 253 -4.81 -19.21 -23.78
N GLY A 254 -3.73 -18.51 -23.47
CA GLY A 254 -3.07 -17.58 -24.39
C GLY A 254 -2.29 -18.34 -25.46
N VAL A 255 -2.41 -17.93 -26.72
CA VAL A 255 -1.70 -18.47 -27.87
C VAL A 255 -1.13 -17.33 -28.70
N VAL A 256 0.17 -17.38 -28.97
CA VAL A 256 0.83 -16.43 -29.88
C VAL A 256 1.38 -17.17 -31.09
N ALA A 257 1.14 -16.66 -32.29
CA ALA A 257 1.66 -17.19 -33.54
C ALA A 257 2.13 -16.08 -34.50
N TYR A 258 3.01 -16.43 -35.42
CA TYR A 258 3.46 -15.56 -36.51
C TYR A 258 3.11 -16.19 -37.85
N GLU A 259 2.86 -15.35 -38.86
CA GLU A 259 2.42 -15.77 -40.21
C GLU A 259 1.10 -16.56 -40.22
N GLY A 260 0.16 -16.21 -39.34
CA GLY A 260 -1.24 -16.54 -39.62
C GLY A 260 -1.75 -15.68 -40.79
N ASP A 261 -2.74 -16.16 -41.54
CA ASP A 261 -3.19 -15.53 -42.78
C ASP A 261 -4.70 -15.81 -42.99
N ASP A 262 -5.50 -14.76 -43.16
CA ASP A 262 -6.96 -14.87 -43.36
C ASP A 262 -7.35 -15.40 -44.75
N SER A 263 -6.45 -15.22 -45.73
CA SER A 263 -6.69 -15.45 -47.14
C SER A 263 -6.50 -16.91 -47.56
N ILE A 264 -5.66 -17.67 -46.85
CA ILE A 264 -5.28 -19.06 -47.12
C ILE A 264 -5.90 -20.00 -46.07
N GLN A 265 -7.19 -20.29 -46.26
CA GLN A 265 -7.90 -21.28 -45.43
C GLN A 265 -7.20 -22.63 -45.35
N GLY A 266 -7.12 -23.16 -44.14
CA GLY A 266 -6.57 -24.48 -43.86
C GLY A 266 -6.02 -24.67 -42.46
N ASP A 267 -5.95 -23.60 -41.68
CA ASP A 267 -5.21 -23.54 -40.42
C ASP A 267 -6.10 -23.89 -39.23
N GLN A 268 -5.61 -24.85 -38.45
CA GLN A 268 -6.38 -25.48 -37.37
C GLN A 268 -5.50 -25.65 -36.14
N PHE A 269 -5.96 -25.10 -35.03
CA PHE A 269 -5.43 -25.37 -33.70
C PHE A 269 -6.36 -26.31 -32.93
N PHE A 270 -5.77 -27.26 -32.20
CA PHE A 270 -6.50 -28.23 -31.40
C PHE A 270 -5.94 -28.25 -29.97
N PHE A 271 -6.83 -28.10 -28.99
CA PHE A 271 -6.52 -28.31 -27.58
C PHE A 271 -7.29 -29.54 -27.07
N ASN A 272 -6.61 -30.44 -26.37
CA ASN A 272 -7.15 -31.72 -25.89
C ASN A 272 -7.92 -32.54 -26.96
N SER A 273 -7.42 -32.53 -28.21
CA SER A 273 -8.06 -33.14 -29.39
C SER A 273 -9.38 -32.51 -29.86
N VAL A 274 -9.80 -31.37 -29.31
CA VAL A 274 -10.92 -30.55 -29.77
C VAL A 274 -10.38 -29.43 -30.67
N ALA A 275 -11.00 -29.17 -31.82
CA ALA A 275 -10.63 -28.04 -32.66
C ALA A 275 -11.09 -26.73 -32.01
N MET A 276 -10.18 -25.79 -31.80
CA MET A 276 -10.48 -24.49 -31.21
C MET A 276 -11.12 -23.57 -32.25
N THR A 277 -12.11 -22.78 -31.82
CA THR A 277 -12.80 -21.78 -32.65
C THR A 277 -13.68 -20.89 -31.79
N ASN A 278 -13.83 -19.63 -32.20
CA ASN A 278 -14.80 -18.68 -31.66
C ASN A 278 -15.43 -17.89 -32.84
N GLY A 279 -16.01 -16.70 -32.59
CA GLY A 279 -16.60 -15.86 -33.64
C GLY A 279 -15.60 -15.24 -34.61
N GLN A 280 -14.36 -15.02 -34.18
CA GLN A 280 -13.29 -14.30 -34.87
C GLN A 280 -12.21 -15.23 -35.46
N ASN A 281 -11.99 -16.38 -34.80
CA ASN A 281 -11.05 -17.45 -35.19
C ASN A 281 -11.85 -18.70 -35.65
N PRO A 282 -12.13 -18.88 -36.95
CA PRO A 282 -12.79 -20.08 -37.47
C PRO A 282 -11.96 -21.35 -37.28
N ALA A 283 -12.60 -22.49 -37.00
CA ALA A 283 -11.94 -23.81 -36.81
C ALA A 283 -11.09 -24.31 -38.01
N ASN A 284 -11.20 -23.66 -39.17
CA ASN A 284 -10.43 -23.95 -40.38
C ASN A 284 -9.59 -22.75 -40.88
N ASN A 285 -9.53 -21.69 -40.08
CA ASN A 285 -8.62 -20.57 -40.26
C ASN A 285 -8.37 -19.88 -38.91
N PHE A 286 -7.78 -20.63 -37.98
CA PHE A 286 -7.71 -20.20 -36.58
C PHE A 286 -6.75 -19.02 -36.38
N PHE A 287 -5.56 -19.10 -36.98
CA PHE A 287 -4.57 -18.02 -37.04
C PHE A 287 -4.87 -17.20 -38.30
N ASN A 288 -5.22 -15.93 -38.15
CA ASN A 288 -5.72 -15.08 -39.23
C ASN A 288 -5.33 -13.59 -39.09
N ASN A 289 -4.27 -13.31 -38.33
CA ASN A 289 -3.79 -12.00 -37.89
C ASN A 289 -4.80 -11.23 -37.00
N SER A 290 -5.32 -11.90 -35.97
CA SER A 290 -6.18 -11.28 -34.95
C SER A 290 -5.50 -11.08 -33.60
N ARG A 291 -6.05 -10.16 -32.80
CA ARG A 291 -5.82 -10.06 -31.36
C ARG A 291 -7.18 -10.19 -30.67
N THR A 292 -7.37 -11.28 -29.91
CA THR A 292 -8.66 -11.55 -29.25
C THR A 292 -8.50 -11.94 -27.79
N HIS A 293 -9.47 -11.54 -26.96
CA HIS A 293 -9.58 -11.97 -25.57
C HIS A 293 -10.94 -12.64 -25.37
N LEU A 294 -10.91 -13.94 -25.06
CA LEU A 294 -12.08 -14.82 -24.88
C LEU A 294 -13.07 -14.82 -26.08
N GLY A 295 -12.58 -14.44 -27.27
CA GLY A 295 -13.36 -14.35 -28.51
C GLY A 295 -13.90 -12.95 -28.84
N ASN A 296 -13.67 -11.95 -27.99
CA ASN A 296 -13.88 -10.54 -28.29
C ASN A 296 -12.64 -9.94 -28.95
N LEU A 297 -12.81 -8.87 -29.74
CA LEU A 297 -11.70 -8.16 -30.38
C LEU A 297 -10.98 -7.30 -29.35
N VAL A 298 -9.65 -7.22 -29.42
CA VAL A 298 -8.84 -6.36 -28.54
C VAL A 298 -8.24 -5.23 -29.36
N SER A 299 -8.58 -4.00 -29.00
CA SER A 299 -8.11 -2.76 -29.65
C SER A 299 -7.93 -1.69 -28.56
N VAL A 300 -6.81 -1.71 -27.85
CA VAL A 300 -6.62 -0.91 -26.63
C VAL A 300 -6.33 0.55 -26.99
N VAL A 301 -6.99 1.50 -26.33
CA VAL A 301 -6.64 2.93 -26.43
C VAL A 301 -5.16 3.11 -26.05
N GLY A 302 -4.45 4.08 -26.61
CA GLY A 302 -3.00 4.25 -26.41
C GLY A 302 -2.07 3.25 -27.14
N ASP A 303 -2.57 2.12 -27.68
CA ASP A 303 -1.78 1.30 -28.60
C ASP A 303 -1.36 2.15 -29.82
N LEU A 304 -0.10 2.06 -30.26
CA LEU A 304 0.37 2.78 -31.44
C LEU A 304 1.14 1.84 -32.40
N PRO A 305 0.62 1.57 -33.61
CA PRO A 305 -0.74 1.86 -34.07
C PRO A 305 -1.79 1.12 -33.21
N GLN A 306 -2.96 1.72 -33.00
CA GLN A 306 -4.11 0.99 -32.47
C GLN A 306 -4.74 0.25 -33.64
N LEU A 307 -4.70 -1.08 -33.58
CA LEU A 307 -5.23 -1.97 -34.60
C LEU A 307 -6.56 -2.54 -34.13
N THR A 308 -7.50 -2.80 -35.05
CA THR A 308 -8.89 -3.18 -34.74
C THR A 308 -9.06 -4.52 -33.99
N GLY A 309 -7.99 -5.27 -33.71
CA GLY A 309 -8.01 -6.65 -33.19
C GLY A 309 -8.57 -7.70 -34.16
N GLY A 310 -9.47 -7.32 -35.07
CA GLY A 310 -10.12 -8.20 -36.03
C GLY A 310 -9.16 -8.91 -37.00
N PRO A 311 -9.65 -9.98 -37.68
CA PRO A 311 -8.87 -10.71 -38.67
C PRO A 311 -8.22 -9.77 -39.69
N ARG A 312 -6.97 -10.10 -40.07
CA ARG A 312 -6.08 -9.32 -40.94
C ARG A 312 -5.49 -8.03 -40.36
N SER A 313 -5.80 -7.62 -39.13
CA SER A 313 -5.32 -6.33 -38.63
C SER A 313 -3.85 -6.36 -38.17
N LEU A 314 -3.39 -7.44 -37.53
CA LEU A 314 -2.04 -7.51 -36.93
C LEU A 314 -0.88 -7.85 -37.90
N SER A 315 -1.12 -7.97 -39.20
CA SER A 315 -0.06 -8.04 -40.24
C SER A 315 1.11 -9.02 -39.93
N GLY A 316 0.83 -10.31 -39.83
CA GLY A 316 1.81 -11.39 -39.61
C GLY A 316 1.95 -11.87 -38.15
N LEU A 317 1.02 -11.51 -37.26
CA LEU A 317 1.02 -11.81 -35.82
C LEU A 317 -0.42 -12.12 -35.36
N ASP A 318 -0.58 -13.19 -34.57
CA ASP A 318 -1.80 -13.55 -33.87
C ASP A 318 -1.53 -13.60 -32.35
N ILE A 319 -2.40 -12.98 -31.55
CA ILE A 319 -2.33 -12.96 -30.08
C ILE A 319 -3.76 -13.22 -29.54
N ASP A 320 -4.09 -14.48 -29.28
CA ASP A 320 -5.45 -14.89 -28.90
C ASP A 320 -5.48 -15.56 -27.53
N VAL A 321 -6.36 -15.09 -26.63
CA VAL A 321 -6.68 -15.75 -25.35
C VAL A 321 -8.02 -16.47 -25.47
N LEU A 322 -8.03 -17.76 -25.14
CA LEU A 322 -9.16 -18.66 -25.34
C LEU A 322 -9.69 -19.20 -24.00
N ASP A 323 -11.02 -19.25 -23.85
CA ASP A 323 -11.63 -20.14 -22.87
C ASP A 323 -11.42 -21.61 -23.28
N ILE A 324 -10.80 -22.39 -22.40
CA ILE A 324 -10.57 -23.84 -22.53
C ILE A 324 -11.26 -24.64 -21.41
N THR A 325 -12.12 -24.01 -20.60
CA THR A 325 -12.82 -24.62 -19.44
C THR A 325 -13.62 -25.86 -19.85
N ALA A 326 -14.29 -25.83 -21.01
CA ALA A 326 -15.06 -26.95 -21.54
C ALA A 326 -14.20 -28.07 -22.17
N GLN A 327 -12.91 -27.82 -22.38
CA GLN A 327 -11.95 -28.71 -23.03
C GLN A 327 -11.03 -29.41 -22.01
N VAL A 328 -10.99 -28.90 -20.77
CA VAL A 328 -10.37 -29.57 -19.61
C VAL A 328 -11.42 -30.37 -18.81
N SER A 329 -10.97 -31.18 -17.85
CA SER A 329 -11.86 -32.02 -17.03
C SER A 329 -11.22 -32.36 -15.67
N PRO A 330 -12.00 -32.63 -14.62
CA PRO A 330 -11.52 -33.04 -13.30
C PRO A 330 -10.36 -34.04 -13.30
N GLY A 331 -9.28 -33.69 -12.60
CA GLY A 331 -8.09 -34.52 -12.43
C GLY A 331 -7.17 -34.61 -13.66
N LEU A 332 -7.37 -33.77 -14.68
CA LEU A 332 -6.45 -33.63 -15.81
C LEU A 332 -5.21 -32.84 -15.39
N SER A 333 -4.01 -33.35 -15.66
CA SER A 333 -2.74 -32.67 -15.33
C SER A 333 -1.81 -32.40 -16.53
N SER A 334 -2.35 -32.59 -17.73
CA SER A 334 -1.69 -32.26 -18.99
C SER A 334 -2.70 -32.33 -20.14
N ALA A 335 -2.52 -31.50 -21.17
CA ALA A 335 -3.37 -31.49 -22.36
C ALA A 335 -2.51 -31.58 -23.64
N PRO A 336 -2.83 -32.49 -24.57
CA PRO A 336 -2.17 -32.52 -25.87
C PRO A 336 -2.65 -31.34 -26.73
N ILE A 337 -1.71 -30.63 -27.35
CA ILE A 337 -1.98 -29.62 -28.37
C ILE A 337 -1.53 -30.10 -29.75
N GLN A 338 -2.24 -29.69 -30.79
CA GLN A 338 -1.88 -29.99 -32.18
C GLN A 338 -2.20 -28.79 -33.08
N ALA A 339 -1.27 -28.47 -33.97
CA ALA A 339 -1.43 -27.41 -34.97
C ALA A 339 -1.20 -27.99 -36.37
N THR A 340 -2.09 -27.66 -37.31
CA THR A 340 -2.05 -28.19 -38.67
C THR A 340 -2.44 -27.13 -39.69
N SER A 341 -1.82 -27.18 -40.87
CA SER A 341 -2.29 -26.45 -42.05
C SER A 341 -2.53 -27.41 -43.22
N THR A 342 -3.42 -27.02 -44.13
CA THR A 342 -3.62 -27.68 -45.43
C THR A 342 -3.25 -26.81 -46.65
N GLY A 343 -2.97 -25.53 -46.44
CA GLY A 343 -2.65 -24.56 -47.50
C GLY A 343 -1.41 -23.71 -47.23
N ASP A 344 -1.07 -23.49 -45.96
CA ASP A 344 -0.28 -22.35 -45.49
C ASP A 344 0.95 -22.74 -44.63
N VAL A 345 1.62 -21.73 -44.04
CA VAL A 345 2.85 -21.80 -43.23
C VAL A 345 2.85 -20.72 -42.12
N TYR A 346 2.46 -21.12 -40.92
CA TYR A 346 2.59 -20.29 -39.70
C TYR A 346 3.60 -20.87 -38.70
N PHE A 347 3.92 -20.12 -37.66
CA PHE A 347 4.88 -20.46 -36.59
C PHE A 347 4.23 -20.26 -35.22
N LEU A 348 4.25 -21.29 -34.36
CA LEU A 348 3.77 -21.18 -32.99
C LEU A 348 4.83 -20.48 -32.12
N GLY A 349 4.56 -19.26 -31.67
CA GLY A 349 5.49 -18.41 -30.91
C GLY A 349 5.48 -18.68 -29.40
N GLY A 350 4.32 -18.88 -28.80
CA GLY A 350 4.21 -19.15 -27.36
C GLY A 350 2.83 -19.60 -26.90
N PHE A 351 2.76 -20.12 -25.68
CA PHE A 351 1.51 -20.51 -25.01
C PHE A 351 1.54 -20.09 -23.54
N VAL A 352 0.40 -19.63 -23.04
CA VAL A 352 0.18 -19.33 -21.62
C VAL A 352 -1.04 -20.12 -21.15
N THR A 353 -0.94 -20.89 -20.07
CA THR A 353 -2.11 -21.51 -19.42
C THR A 353 -2.38 -20.83 -18.11
N SER A 354 -3.64 -20.49 -17.85
CA SER A 354 -4.17 -20.11 -16.54
C SER A 354 -5.32 -21.03 -16.21
N ILE A 355 -5.25 -21.71 -15.07
CA ILE A 355 -6.26 -22.67 -14.63
C ILE A 355 -6.46 -22.48 -13.15
N SER A 356 -7.68 -22.15 -12.72
CA SER A 356 -7.97 -21.97 -11.29
C SER A 356 -7.76 -23.29 -10.53
N THR A 357 -7.11 -23.17 -9.38
CA THR A 357 -6.74 -24.27 -8.48
C THR A 357 -7.60 -24.18 -7.23
N PHE A 358 -7.80 -25.31 -6.56
CA PHE A 358 -8.36 -25.34 -5.21
C PHE A 358 -7.33 -25.99 -4.30
N LYS A 359 -6.85 -25.25 -3.30
CA LYS A 359 -5.93 -25.73 -2.26
C LYS A 359 -6.24 -25.02 -0.93
N PRO A 360 -6.10 -25.69 0.22
CA PRO A 360 -6.00 -24.98 1.48
C PRO A 360 -4.67 -24.22 1.49
N ASP A 361 -4.65 -23.06 2.11
CA ASP A 361 -3.46 -22.23 2.23
C ASP A 361 -3.34 -21.75 3.67
N PHE A 362 -2.11 -21.77 4.17
CA PHE A 362 -1.75 -21.50 5.56
C PHE A 362 -0.51 -20.60 5.63
N SER A 363 -0.08 -20.00 4.52
CA SER A 363 1.12 -19.15 4.43
C SER A 363 1.06 -17.95 5.39
N THR A 364 -0.14 -17.39 5.58
CA THR A 364 -0.45 -16.29 6.51
C THR A 364 -0.63 -16.74 7.97
N SER A 365 -0.35 -18.00 8.31
CA SER A 365 -0.39 -18.46 9.70
C SER A 365 0.83 -17.96 10.47
N VAL A 366 0.63 -17.06 11.43
CA VAL A 366 1.69 -16.40 12.20
C VAL A 366 2.08 -17.19 13.46
N LYS A 367 3.34 -17.07 13.86
CA LYS A 367 3.88 -17.60 15.12
C LYS A 367 4.74 -16.55 15.83
N THR A 368 4.35 -16.23 17.05
CA THR A 368 5.04 -15.28 17.93
C THR A 368 5.72 -16.01 19.09
N ALA A 369 6.65 -15.31 19.75
CA ALA A 369 7.43 -15.81 20.88
C ALA A 369 7.60 -14.71 21.94
N VAL A 370 7.15 -14.97 23.16
CA VAL A 370 7.22 -14.03 24.29
C VAL A 370 8.00 -14.66 25.43
N ASP A 371 8.93 -13.93 26.05
CA ASP A 371 9.52 -14.38 27.32
C ASP A 371 8.56 -14.13 28.49
N VAL A 372 8.09 -15.20 29.13
CA VAL A 372 7.15 -15.08 30.27
C VAL A 372 7.85 -14.64 31.57
N ASN A 373 9.17 -14.46 31.53
CA ASN A 373 9.97 -13.97 32.64
C ASN A 373 10.11 -12.42 32.64
N GLY A 374 10.01 -11.77 31.48
CA GLY A 374 10.24 -10.34 31.28
C GLY A 374 11.74 -9.94 31.37
N GLY A 375 12.07 -8.77 30.81
CA GLY A 375 13.46 -8.31 30.70
C GLY A 375 14.19 -8.88 29.47
N SER A 376 15.53 -8.92 29.51
CA SER A 376 16.29 -9.53 28.41
C SER A 376 16.21 -11.05 28.50
N LEU A 377 16.00 -11.75 27.37
CA LEU A 377 15.86 -13.20 27.34
C LEU A 377 17.20 -13.90 27.67
N LEU A 378 17.32 -14.52 28.86
CA LEU A 378 18.57 -15.12 29.36
C LEU A 378 18.55 -16.66 29.45
N PRO A 379 19.71 -17.31 29.71
CA PRO A 379 19.86 -18.75 29.83
C PRO A 379 19.22 -19.34 31.10
N GLY A 380 17.90 -19.50 31.07
CA GLY A 380 17.10 -20.11 32.13
C GLY A 380 15.62 -19.77 32.06
N ASP A 381 15.28 -18.75 31.27
CA ASP A 381 13.93 -18.20 31.14
C ASP A 381 13.04 -19.04 30.23
N VAL A 382 11.76 -18.66 30.15
CA VAL A 382 10.70 -19.51 29.59
C VAL A 382 9.95 -18.79 28.48
N ILE A 383 10.30 -19.11 27.24
CA ILE A 383 9.62 -18.63 26.06
C ILE A 383 8.26 -19.34 25.94
N GLN A 384 7.18 -18.58 25.79
CA GLN A 384 5.90 -19.04 25.29
C GLN A 384 5.83 -18.77 23.78
N TYR A 385 5.63 -19.82 23.00
CA TYR A 385 5.26 -19.70 21.60
C TYR A 385 3.74 -19.73 21.47
N THR A 386 3.21 -18.83 20.65
CA THR A 386 1.82 -18.80 20.20
C THR A 386 1.81 -18.96 18.68
N ILE A 387 0.94 -19.81 18.15
CA ILE A 387 0.80 -20.04 16.70
C ILE A 387 -0.67 -19.84 16.33
N ASN A 388 -0.94 -18.81 15.55
CA ASN A 388 -2.24 -18.50 14.95
C ASN A 388 -2.33 -19.18 13.59
N VAL A 389 -3.09 -20.27 13.50
CA VAL A 389 -3.29 -21.04 12.27
C VAL A 389 -4.57 -20.60 11.58
N ILE A 390 -4.49 -20.09 10.36
CA ILE A 390 -5.63 -19.68 9.52
C ILE A 390 -5.57 -20.38 8.17
N ASN A 391 -6.73 -20.82 7.65
CA ASN A 391 -6.85 -21.36 6.30
C ASN A 391 -7.37 -20.30 5.32
N THR A 392 -6.49 -19.45 4.78
CA THR A 392 -6.80 -18.40 3.78
C THR A 392 -6.91 -18.93 2.35
N GLY A 393 -6.66 -20.23 2.14
CA GLY A 393 -6.86 -20.87 0.83
C GLY A 393 -8.32 -21.10 0.48
N ASN A 394 -8.61 -21.29 -0.81
CA ASN A 394 -9.96 -21.43 -1.34
C ASN A 394 -10.54 -22.86 -1.24
N ASP A 395 -9.86 -23.81 -0.59
CA ASP A 395 -10.37 -25.15 -0.31
C ASP A 395 -10.46 -25.42 1.19
N THR A 396 -11.45 -26.22 1.60
CA THR A 396 -11.52 -26.73 2.97
C THR A 396 -10.38 -27.71 3.19
N SER A 397 -9.52 -27.40 4.16
CA SER A 397 -8.45 -28.30 4.56
C SER A 397 -9.00 -29.58 5.21
N THR A 398 -8.29 -30.68 5.00
CA THR A 398 -8.56 -31.99 5.60
C THR A 398 -7.25 -32.61 6.08
N HIS A 399 -7.34 -33.40 7.15
CA HIS A 399 -6.19 -34.04 7.78
C HIS A 399 -5.15 -33.03 8.31
N THR A 400 -5.58 -31.82 8.69
CA THR A 400 -4.72 -30.71 9.11
C THR A 400 -3.92 -31.05 10.36
N VAL A 401 -2.59 -31.01 10.25
CA VAL A 401 -1.65 -31.32 11.33
C VAL A 401 -0.52 -30.28 11.36
N LEU A 402 -0.41 -29.57 12.47
CA LEU A 402 0.73 -28.71 12.78
C LEU A 402 1.85 -29.53 13.44
N THR A 403 3.10 -29.24 13.07
CA THR A 403 4.30 -29.84 13.65
C THR A 403 5.36 -28.78 13.94
N ASP A 404 5.99 -28.86 15.10
CA ASP A 404 6.99 -27.89 15.56
C ASP A 404 8.25 -28.64 16.06
N PRO A 405 9.34 -28.70 15.27
CA PRO A 405 10.60 -29.33 15.64
C PRO A 405 11.51 -28.35 16.41
N LEU A 406 11.49 -28.41 17.74
CA LEU A 406 12.22 -27.49 18.60
C LEU A 406 13.72 -27.41 18.27
N PRO A 407 14.29 -26.19 18.10
CA PRO A 407 15.70 -25.97 17.74
C PRO A 407 16.65 -26.39 18.87
N ALA A 408 17.95 -26.44 18.59
CA ALA A 408 18.93 -26.48 19.68
C ALA A 408 18.82 -25.20 20.54
N GLY A 409 19.30 -25.22 21.78
CA GLY A 409 19.19 -24.05 22.67
C GLY A 409 17.99 -24.08 23.62
N VAL A 410 16.86 -24.71 23.29
CA VAL A 410 15.67 -24.81 24.18
C VAL A 410 15.32 -26.22 24.69
N THR A 411 14.49 -26.31 25.72
CA THR A 411 13.91 -27.56 26.26
C THR A 411 12.42 -27.40 26.53
N TYR A 412 11.57 -28.25 25.95
CA TYR A 412 10.11 -28.23 26.16
C TYR A 412 9.70 -28.31 27.66
N VAL A 413 8.75 -27.47 28.06
CA VAL A 413 8.12 -27.47 29.40
C VAL A 413 6.94 -28.46 29.38
N PRO A 414 7.01 -29.60 30.11
CA PRO A 414 5.95 -30.61 30.05
C PRO A 414 4.60 -30.11 30.56
N GLY A 415 3.54 -30.43 29.83
CA GLY A 415 2.16 -30.03 30.12
C GLY A 415 1.82 -28.58 29.74
N SER A 416 2.64 -27.92 28.92
CA SER A 416 2.39 -26.54 28.46
C SER A 416 1.60 -26.45 27.15
N LEU A 417 1.50 -27.54 26.39
CA LEU A 417 0.83 -27.58 25.09
C LEU A 417 -0.70 -27.45 25.22
N SER A 418 -1.27 -26.46 24.54
CA SER A 418 -2.69 -26.16 24.51
C SER A 418 -3.16 -25.78 23.11
N ILE A 419 -4.46 -25.98 22.84
CA ILE A 419 -5.17 -25.29 21.76
C ILE A 419 -6.02 -24.23 22.46
N THR A 420 -5.71 -22.94 22.31
CA THR A 420 -6.42 -21.86 23.02
C THR A 420 -7.70 -21.48 22.30
N SER A 421 -7.65 -21.27 20.98
CA SER A 421 -8.81 -20.99 20.13
C SER A 421 -9.05 -22.07 19.07
N GLY A 422 -10.27 -22.14 18.54
CA GLY A 422 -10.67 -23.08 17.48
C GLY A 422 -11.12 -24.47 17.97
N ALA A 423 -11.29 -25.38 17.01
CA ALA A 423 -11.92 -26.67 17.26
C ALA A 423 -11.11 -27.59 18.20
N ASN A 424 -11.77 -28.10 19.25
CA ASN A 424 -11.17 -28.87 20.35
C ASN A 424 -10.24 -28.02 21.25
N SER A 425 -10.56 -26.75 21.51
CA SER A 425 -9.84 -25.91 22.47
C SER A 425 -9.72 -26.54 23.89
N GLY A 426 -8.75 -26.05 24.65
CA GLY A 426 -8.34 -26.53 25.96
C GLY A 426 -6.98 -27.24 25.99
N PRO A 427 -6.45 -27.46 27.20
CA PRO A 427 -5.10 -28.03 27.41
C PRO A 427 -4.99 -29.46 26.88
N LYS A 428 -3.78 -29.82 26.44
CA LYS A 428 -3.46 -31.13 25.88
C LYS A 428 -2.54 -31.93 26.79
N THR A 429 -2.55 -33.23 26.59
CA THR A 429 -1.65 -34.16 27.25
C THR A 429 -0.46 -34.43 26.32
N ASP A 430 0.78 -34.27 26.81
CA ASP A 430 2.00 -34.46 26.00
C ASP A 430 2.17 -35.87 25.39
N ALA A 431 1.26 -36.80 25.69
CA ALA A 431 1.40 -38.22 25.40
C ALA A 431 0.91 -38.57 23.99
N ALA A 432 1.55 -39.57 23.38
CA ALA A 432 1.19 -39.99 22.03
C ALA A 432 -0.08 -40.85 22.03
N GLY A 433 -1.15 -40.36 21.41
CA GLY A 433 -2.32 -41.13 21.04
C GLY A 433 -3.46 -41.20 22.07
N ASP A 434 -3.53 -40.29 23.05
CA ASP A 434 -4.68 -40.08 23.94
C ASP A 434 -5.53 -38.84 23.62
N ASP A 435 -4.95 -37.71 23.21
CA ASP A 435 -5.69 -36.56 22.66
C ASP A 435 -5.05 -35.96 21.39
N GLN A 436 -5.56 -34.81 20.90
CA GLN A 436 -5.16 -34.20 19.63
C GLN A 436 -3.65 -33.90 19.51
N ALA A 437 -2.94 -33.65 20.61
CA ALA A 437 -1.55 -33.22 20.55
C ALA A 437 -0.57 -34.17 21.26
N GLU A 438 0.72 -34.08 20.95
CA GLU A 438 1.77 -34.87 21.61
C GLU A 438 3.15 -34.20 21.49
N TYR A 439 4.06 -34.48 22.44
CA TYR A 439 5.48 -34.11 22.33
C TYR A 439 6.38 -35.35 22.31
N ASN A 440 7.11 -35.52 21.21
CA ASN A 440 8.06 -36.62 21.03
C ASN A 440 9.48 -36.19 21.42
N ALA A 441 9.84 -36.42 22.69
CA ALA A 441 11.20 -36.15 23.21
C ALA A 441 12.34 -36.89 22.48
N GLY A 442 12.04 -37.92 21.66
CA GLY A 442 13.03 -38.63 20.85
C GLY A 442 13.40 -37.92 19.54
N THR A 443 12.49 -37.11 19.00
CA THR A 443 12.71 -36.25 17.82
C THR A 443 12.72 -34.76 18.14
N ARG A 444 12.34 -34.38 19.37
CA ARG A 444 12.12 -33.00 19.86
C ARG A 444 11.04 -32.27 19.05
N THR A 445 9.96 -32.97 18.72
CA THR A 445 8.89 -32.47 17.86
C THR A 445 7.56 -32.44 18.60
N LEU A 446 6.86 -31.31 18.58
CA LEU A 446 5.44 -31.23 18.93
C LEU A 446 4.62 -31.59 17.69
N THR A 447 3.44 -32.17 17.89
CA THR A 447 2.49 -32.46 16.81
C THR A 447 1.09 -32.20 17.32
N VAL A 448 0.34 -31.35 16.61
CA VAL A 448 -1.01 -30.91 17.00
C VAL A 448 -1.95 -31.16 15.83
N ARG A 449 -3.08 -31.81 16.11
CA ARG A 449 -4.06 -32.22 15.08
C ARG A 449 -5.24 -31.26 15.15
N LEU A 450 -5.39 -30.43 14.12
CA LEU A 450 -6.25 -29.24 14.14
C LEU A 450 -7.57 -29.47 13.40
N GLY A 451 -8.56 -28.62 13.66
CA GLY A 451 -9.85 -28.61 12.97
C GLY A 451 -10.91 -29.59 13.50
N THR A 452 -12.11 -29.47 12.93
CA THR A 452 -13.29 -30.24 13.30
C THR A 452 -13.07 -31.73 13.03
N GLY A 453 -13.41 -32.58 14.00
CA GLY A 453 -13.22 -34.04 13.90
C GLY A 453 -11.78 -34.54 14.17
N ALA A 454 -10.83 -33.64 14.45
CA ALA A 454 -9.48 -34.01 14.86
C ALA A 454 -9.49 -34.91 16.11
N ASN A 455 -8.62 -35.91 16.11
CA ASN A 455 -8.49 -36.89 17.19
C ASN A 455 -7.04 -37.32 17.36
N ALA A 456 -6.76 -38.17 18.34
CA ALA A 456 -5.41 -38.56 18.74
C ALA A 456 -4.56 -39.32 17.69
N THR A 457 -5.06 -39.52 16.47
CA THR A 457 -4.31 -40.16 15.37
C THR A 457 -4.48 -39.50 14.00
N GLN A 458 -5.37 -38.52 13.86
CA GLN A 458 -5.74 -37.94 12.56
C GLN A 458 -6.14 -36.47 12.73
N GLY A 459 -5.62 -35.60 11.86
CA GLY A 459 -6.07 -34.21 11.71
C GLY A 459 -7.54 -34.11 11.31
N GLY A 460 -8.17 -33.00 11.65
CA GLY A 460 -9.57 -32.70 11.35
C GLY A 460 -9.73 -31.96 10.01
N THR A 461 -10.77 -31.14 9.94
CA THR A 461 -11.05 -30.23 8.83
C THR A 461 -11.12 -28.79 9.32
N MET A 462 -10.44 -27.86 8.63
CA MET A 462 -10.65 -26.41 8.81
C MET A 462 -11.19 -25.88 7.48
N ILE A 463 -12.37 -25.25 7.53
CA ILE A 463 -12.98 -24.59 6.36
C ILE A 463 -12.15 -23.37 5.95
N VAL A 464 -12.50 -22.74 4.84
CA VAL A 464 -11.93 -21.43 4.45
C VAL A 464 -12.17 -20.43 5.58
N ASN A 465 -11.17 -19.58 5.87
CA ASN A 465 -11.11 -18.58 6.94
C ASN A 465 -11.24 -19.13 8.38
N ALA A 466 -11.30 -20.46 8.59
CA ALA A 466 -11.31 -21.01 9.93
C ALA A 466 -9.94 -20.89 10.61
N THR A 467 -9.93 -20.38 11.84
CA THR A 467 -8.74 -20.19 12.68
C THR A 467 -8.58 -21.27 13.76
N ALA A 468 -7.37 -21.43 14.27
CA ALA A 468 -7.05 -22.18 15.48
C ALA A 468 -5.73 -21.71 16.10
N THR A 469 -5.71 -21.39 17.39
CA THR A 469 -4.50 -20.94 18.09
C THR A 469 -3.90 -22.06 18.94
N VAL A 470 -2.59 -22.26 18.83
CA VAL A 470 -1.81 -23.26 19.57
C VAL A 470 -0.78 -22.56 20.43
N THR A 471 -0.69 -22.91 21.71
CA THR A 471 0.36 -22.38 22.60
C THR A 471 1.19 -23.49 23.24
N PHE A 472 2.48 -23.23 23.45
CA PHE A 472 3.35 -24.10 24.25
C PHE A 472 4.54 -23.32 24.83
N ARG A 473 5.22 -23.89 25.83
CA ARG A 473 6.37 -23.25 26.50
C ARG A 473 7.64 -24.07 26.40
N VAL A 474 8.78 -23.39 26.32
CA VAL A 474 10.12 -23.98 26.36
C VAL A 474 11.02 -23.18 27.29
N THR A 475 11.97 -23.84 27.95
CA THR A 475 13.00 -23.18 28.76
C THR A 475 14.29 -23.02 27.95
N VAL A 476 14.91 -21.85 27.99
CA VAL A 476 16.24 -21.62 27.43
C VAL A 476 17.28 -22.43 28.21
N ASN A 477 18.15 -23.16 27.51
CA ASN A 477 19.18 -23.97 28.15
C ASN A 477 20.34 -23.09 28.63
N ALA A 478 20.92 -23.43 29.79
CA ALA A 478 21.98 -22.69 30.48
C ALA A 478 23.33 -22.46 29.73
N ASN A 479 23.44 -22.78 28.44
CA ASN A 479 24.57 -22.41 27.57
C ASN A 479 24.10 -21.99 26.16
N ALA A 480 22.84 -21.56 26.01
CA ALA A 480 22.35 -20.95 24.77
C ALA A 480 22.73 -19.46 24.77
N SER A 481 23.01 -18.90 23.61
CA SER A 481 23.22 -17.46 23.39
C SER A 481 23.13 -17.16 21.90
N GLY A 482 22.77 -15.94 21.54
CA GLY A 482 22.41 -15.56 20.18
C GLY A 482 21.08 -16.14 19.74
N THR A 483 20.81 -16.07 18.44
CA THR A 483 19.48 -16.26 17.89
C THR A 483 18.98 -17.71 17.97
N ILE A 484 17.76 -17.88 18.46
CA ILE A 484 17.00 -19.13 18.45
C ILE A 484 15.85 -18.99 17.44
N ALA A 485 16.09 -19.47 16.23
CA ALA A 485 15.07 -19.62 15.18
C ALA A 485 14.21 -20.87 15.42
N ASN A 486 12.87 -20.73 15.44
CA ASN A 486 11.95 -21.86 15.59
C ASN A 486 10.78 -21.82 14.59
N GLN A 487 10.75 -22.74 13.63
CA GLN A 487 9.71 -22.81 12.57
C GLN A 487 8.65 -23.87 12.87
N ALA A 488 7.35 -23.52 12.83
CA ALA A 488 6.27 -24.51 12.77
C ALA A 488 5.87 -24.81 11.30
N ILE A 489 5.35 -26.00 11.04
CA ILE A 489 4.93 -26.49 9.72
C ILE A 489 3.55 -27.13 9.81
N ILE A 490 2.61 -26.67 8.99
CA ILE A 490 1.24 -27.18 8.86
C ILE A 490 1.17 -28.08 7.62
N ASN A 491 0.79 -29.35 7.82
CA ASN A 491 0.51 -30.30 6.74
C ASN A 491 -1.02 -30.46 6.56
N ALA A 492 -1.53 -30.22 5.36
CA ALA A 492 -2.96 -30.34 5.06
C ALA A 492 -3.22 -30.73 3.60
N ALA A 493 -4.30 -31.47 3.35
CA ALA A 493 -4.79 -31.81 2.01
C ALA A 493 -6.18 -31.21 1.77
N GLY A 494 -6.50 -30.78 0.55
CA GLY A 494 -7.79 -30.18 0.23
C GLY A 494 -8.97 -31.16 0.15
N GLU A 495 -10.18 -30.72 0.50
CA GLU A 495 -11.42 -31.48 0.30
C GLU A 495 -11.73 -31.66 -1.19
N GLN A 496 -11.40 -30.67 -2.02
CA GLN A 496 -11.37 -30.78 -3.49
C GLN A 496 -10.17 -31.61 -4.00
N GLY A 497 -9.51 -32.39 -3.14
CA GLY A 497 -8.55 -33.42 -3.54
C GLY A 497 -7.16 -32.89 -3.91
N ALA A 498 -6.84 -31.65 -3.53
CA ALA A 498 -5.46 -31.17 -3.50
C ALA A 498 -4.59 -32.14 -2.68
N PRO A 499 -3.37 -32.49 -3.13
CA PRO A 499 -2.46 -33.33 -2.35
C PRO A 499 -2.08 -32.65 -1.04
N ALA A 500 -1.61 -33.43 -0.06
CA ALA A 500 -1.11 -32.86 1.18
C ALA A 500 0.16 -32.02 0.92
N THR A 501 0.14 -30.75 1.27
CA THR A 501 1.27 -29.81 1.21
C THR A 501 1.78 -29.47 2.61
N ASP A 502 3.08 -29.20 2.71
CA ASP A 502 3.71 -28.69 3.92
C ASP A 502 3.83 -27.16 3.77
N THR A 503 3.21 -26.41 4.68
CA THR A 503 3.19 -24.95 4.70
C THR A 503 3.75 -24.47 6.04
N PRO A 504 4.97 -23.91 6.08
CA PRO A 504 5.50 -23.24 7.25
C PRO A 504 4.64 -22.05 7.69
N THR A 505 4.66 -21.76 8.99
CA THR A 505 4.19 -20.48 9.53
C THR A 505 5.12 -19.34 9.09
N ASP A 506 4.69 -18.10 9.21
CA ASP A 506 5.54 -16.93 8.97
C ASP A 506 6.08 -16.87 7.52
N GLY A 507 5.25 -17.28 6.55
CA GLY A 507 5.43 -16.87 5.15
C GLY A 507 6.42 -17.65 4.28
N ASN A 508 7.03 -18.77 4.69
CA ASN A 508 8.01 -19.47 3.83
C ASN A 508 7.55 -20.84 3.27
N GLY A 509 6.92 -20.82 2.08
CA GLY A 509 7.12 -21.93 1.14
C GLY A 509 8.62 -22.16 0.85
N PRO A 510 9.05 -23.29 0.26
CA PRO A 510 10.49 -23.64 0.13
C PRO A 510 11.38 -22.71 -0.74
N ALA A 511 10.91 -21.52 -1.13
CA ALA A 511 11.49 -20.66 -2.15
C ALA A 511 11.78 -19.19 -1.73
N GLY A 512 11.30 -18.71 -0.58
CA GLY A 512 11.57 -17.35 -0.09
C GLY A 512 10.32 -16.62 0.41
N GLY A 513 10.48 -15.82 1.46
CA GLY A 513 9.44 -15.27 2.34
C GLY A 513 9.99 -15.20 3.78
N SER A 514 9.32 -14.48 4.70
CA SER A 514 9.87 -14.05 6.00
C SER A 514 10.61 -15.13 6.83
N PRO A 515 11.61 -14.73 7.64
CA PRO A 515 12.41 -15.65 8.43
C PRO A 515 11.56 -16.38 9.50
N PRO A 516 12.00 -17.56 9.97
CA PRO A 516 11.36 -18.25 11.09
C PRO A 516 11.29 -17.35 12.33
N THR A 517 10.33 -17.60 13.24
CA THR A 517 10.27 -16.88 14.53
C THR A 517 11.61 -16.94 15.25
N GLU A 518 12.30 -15.81 15.33
CA GLU A 518 13.62 -15.66 15.91
C GLU A 518 13.55 -14.88 17.22
N VAL A 519 14.25 -15.38 18.25
CA VAL A 519 14.44 -14.66 19.51
C VAL A 519 15.92 -14.61 19.85
N VAL A 520 16.40 -13.45 20.29
CA VAL A 520 17.80 -13.24 20.66
C VAL A 520 17.99 -13.63 22.12
N VAL A 521 18.92 -14.56 22.41
CA VAL A 521 19.28 -14.92 23.79
C VAL A 521 20.56 -14.22 24.19
N ASP A 522 20.46 -13.32 25.15
CA ASP A 522 21.60 -12.62 25.74
C ASP A 522 22.40 -13.56 26.67
N GLN A 523 23.68 -13.27 26.88
CA GLN A 523 24.46 -13.94 27.94
C GLN A 523 24.39 -13.19 29.28
N CYS A 524 24.06 -11.90 29.24
CA CYS A 524 24.11 -11.00 30.39
C CYS A 524 23.26 -9.74 30.16
N GLU A 525 22.72 -9.19 31.24
CA GLU A 525 22.17 -7.82 31.28
C GLU A 525 23.16 -6.81 31.89
N SER A 526 24.18 -7.30 32.60
CA SER A 526 25.19 -6.48 33.26
C SER A 526 26.42 -7.30 33.65
N ASN A 527 27.50 -6.62 34.03
CA ASN A 527 28.74 -7.22 34.54
C ASN A 527 28.51 -8.21 35.71
N ALA A 528 27.37 -8.13 36.42
CA ALA A 528 27.04 -9.08 37.49
C ALA A 528 26.67 -10.49 36.99
N GLY A 529 26.24 -10.62 35.73
CA GLY A 529 26.01 -11.90 35.04
C GLY A 529 27.29 -12.56 34.52
N CYS A 530 28.35 -11.77 34.31
CA CYS A 530 29.60 -12.21 33.70
C CYS A 530 30.63 -12.73 34.71
N SER A 531 31.58 -13.56 34.25
CA SER A 531 32.56 -14.21 35.13
C SER A 531 33.86 -14.57 34.42
N ALA A 532 34.98 -14.41 35.13
CA ALA A 532 36.32 -14.62 34.57
C ALA A 532 36.47 -15.96 33.80
N PRO A 533 37.01 -15.95 32.57
CA PRO A 533 37.86 -14.90 32.00
C PRO A 533 37.15 -13.69 31.39
N THR A 534 35.83 -13.72 31.20
CA THR A 534 35.07 -12.62 30.58
C THR A 534 34.13 -11.95 31.61
N PRO A 535 34.60 -10.92 32.36
CA PRO A 535 33.86 -10.36 33.49
C PRO A 535 32.99 -9.16 33.16
N TYR A 536 33.04 -8.63 31.93
CA TYR A 536 32.24 -7.48 31.50
C TYR A 536 31.14 -7.93 30.54
N CYS A 537 30.00 -7.26 30.58
CA CYS A 537 28.89 -7.46 29.66
C CYS A 537 28.97 -6.35 28.60
N ASP A 538 29.20 -6.74 27.34
CA ASP A 538 29.02 -5.83 26.23
C ASP A 538 27.52 -5.70 25.95
N THR A 539 27.01 -4.48 26.08
CA THR A 539 25.61 -4.13 25.89
C THR A 539 25.35 -3.38 24.57
N THR A 540 26.38 -3.16 23.76
CA THR A 540 26.28 -2.44 22.48
C THR A 540 25.82 -3.35 21.34
N GLY A 541 26.11 -4.66 21.43
CA GLY A 541 25.67 -5.67 20.48
C GLY A 541 24.40 -6.43 20.91
N SER A 542 23.64 -6.89 19.92
CA SER A 542 22.55 -7.86 20.06
C SER A 542 22.96 -9.19 19.40
N PRO A 543 23.12 -10.32 20.13
CA PRO A 543 22.95 -10.49 21.58
C PRO A 543 24.03 -9.79 22.42
N LYS A 544 23.66 -9.40 23.64
CA LYS A 544 24.59 -8.97 24.69
C LYS A 544 25.48 -10.13 25.12
N ILE A 545 26.79 -9.95 25.16
CA ILE A 545 27.76 -11.04 25.43
C ILE A 545 28.74 -10.71 26.55
N CYS A 546 29.21 -11.75 27.26
CA CYS A 546 30.27 -11.57 28.25
C CYS A 546 31.64 -11.55 27.58
N VAL A 547 32.32 -10.42 27.66
CA VAL A 547 33.61 -10.11 27.04
C VAL A 547 34.76 -9.93 28.04
N GLU A 548 36.00 -9.94 27.56
CA GLU A 548 37.20 -9.78 28.40
C GLU A 548 37.49 -8.31 28.70
N CYS A 549 37.16 -7.41 27.78
CA CYS A 549 37.22 -5.96 27.90
C CYS A 549 36.19 -5.29 26.97
N ILE A 550 35.92 -4.01 27.23
CA ILE A 550 35.21 -3.05 26.37
C ILE A 550 36.09 -1.79 26.17
N THR A 551 37.04 -1.54 27.08
CA THR A 551 38.00 -0.43 27.01
C THR A 551 39.36 -0.85 27.54
N ASP A 552 40.43 -0.21 27.07
CA ASP A 552 41.83 -0.47 27.45
C ASP A 552 42.08 -0.42 28.96
N MET A 553 41.37 0.45 29.69
CA MET A 553 41.43 0.52 31.16
C MET A 553 41.05 -0.79 31.87
N GLN A 554 40.38 -1.70 31.19
CA GLN A 554 39.96 -3.00 31.70
C GLN A 554 40.99 -4.11 31.44
N CYS A 555 42.00 -3.83 30.62
CA CYS A 555 43.07 -4.73 30.20
C CYS A 555 44.31 -4.63 31.09
N SER A 556 45.37 -5.39 30.76
CA SER A 556 46.54 -5.57 31.62
C SER A 556 47.77 -4.84 31.05
N PRO A 557 48.73 -4.35 31.86
CA PRO A 557 49.89 -3.61 31.34
C PRO A 557 50.83 -4.37 30.36
N LEU A 558 50.60 -5.66 30.12
CA LEU A 558 51.35 -6.49 29.14
C LEU A 558 50.51 -6.88 27.92
N GLU A 559 49.20 -6.62 27.98
CA GLU A 559 48.21 -6.82 26.93
C GLU A 559 47.22 -5.65 27.12
N PRO A 560 47.64 -4.40 26.83
CA PRO A 560 46.96 -3.17 27.27
C PRO A 560 45.76 -2.78 26.40
N THR A 561 45.77 -3.20 25.14
CA THR A 561 44.80 -2.81 24.13
C THR A 561 43.61 -3.74 24.18
N CYS A 562 42.41 -3.17 24.31
CA CYS A 562 41.18 -3.89 24.02
C CYS A 562 40.96 -3.85 22.49
N ASP A 563 41.06 -5.01 21.85
CA ASP A 563 40.70 -5.14 20.44
C ASP A 563 39.18 -4.98 20.30
N SER A 564 38.73 -3.88 19.68
CA SER A 564 37.30 -3.55 19.52
C SER A 564 36.54 -4.45 18.56
N GLU A 565 37.22 -5.20 17.68
CA GLU A 565 36.56 -6.23 16.84
C GLU A 565 36.35 -7.54 17.60
N THR A 566 37.22 -7.87 18.56
CA THR A 566 37.17 -9.17 19.26
C THR A 566 36.78 -9.10 20.73
N ASN A 567 36.74 -7.89 21.31
CA ASN A 567 36.58 -7.60 22.73
C ASN A 567 37.49 -8.46 23.64
N THR A 568 38.74 -8.66 23.18
CA THR A 568 39.80 -9.36 23.91
C THR A 568 40.98 -8.44 24.20
N CYS A 569 41.60 -8.62 25.37
CA CYS A 569 42.82 -7.91 25.70
C CYS A 569 43.99 -8.50 24.93
N SER A 570 44.71 -7.66 24.21
CA SER A 570 45.87 -8.06 23.43
C SER A 570 46.99 -7.03 23.56
N CYS A 571 48.16 -7.36 23.04
CA CYS A 571 49.20 -6.38 22.81
C CYS A 571 49.34 -6.17 21.30
N VAL A 572 48.92 -4.98 20.86
CA VAL A 572 49.17 -4.48 19.51
C VAL A 572 50.40 -3.58 19.59
N PRO A 573 51.45 -3.79 18.77
CA PRO A 573 52.61 -2.89 18.79
C PRO A 573 52.20 -1.52 18.26
N THR A 574 52.02 -0.54 19.15
CA THR A 574 51.66 0.84 18.83
C THR A 574 52.88 1.71 18.54
N GLY A 575 54.09 1.26 18.89
CA GLY A 575 55.31 1.98 18.54
C GLY A 575 56.59 1.40 19.17
N PRO A 576 57.68 2.18 19.18
CA PRO A 576 58.73 2.07 20.19
C PRO A 576 58.16 2.30 21.60
N GLU A 577 58.95 2.06 22.64
CA GLU A 577 58.47 2.22 24.01
C GLU A 577 58.26 3.69 24.40
N VAL A 578 57.11 3.99 25.01
CA VAL A 578 56.77 5.32 25.55
C VAL A 578 57.19 5.38 27.02
N CYS A 579 58.23 6.14 27.35
CA CYS A 579 58.82 6.07 28.68
C CYS A 579 57.92 6.58 29.81
N GLY A 580 57.57 5.67 30.74
CA GLY A 580 56.96 6.01 32.03
C GLY A 580 55.44 5.88 32.11
N ASP A 581 54.76 5.41 31.05
CA ASP A 581 53.34 5.01 31.10
C ASP A 581 53.14 3.66 31.83
N GLY A 582 54.18 2.80 31.82
CA GLY A 582 54.18 1.45 32.38
C GLY A 582 53.45 0.42 31.52
N ILE A 583 53.37 0.64 30.21
CA ILE A 583 52.67 -0.16 29.20
C ILE A 583 53.69 -0.78 28.20
N ASP A 584 53.40 -1.97 27.67
CA ASP A 584 54.25 -2.69 26.70
C ASP A 584 53.92 -2.24 25.26
N ASN A 585 54.31 -1.03 24.86
CA ASN A 585 53.92 -0.44 23.55
C ASN A 585 54.49 -1.23 22.37
N ASN A 586 55.61 -1.95 22.57
CA ASN A 586 56.30 -2.70 21.52
C ASN A 586 56.02 -4.24 21.52
N CYS A 587 55.33 -4.74 22.54
CA CYS A 587 54.88 -6.12 22.71
C CYS A 587 55.98 -7.20 22.79
N ASP A 588 57.14 -6.89 23.38
CA ASP A 588 58.18 -7.89 23.66
C ASP A 588 58.01 -8.65 24.99
N GLY A 589 57.07 -8.20 25.82
CA GLY A 589 56.78 -8.73 27.16
C GLY A 589 57.40 -7.90 28.30
N VAL A 590 57.89 -6.68 28.04
CA VAL A 590 58.57 -5.80 29.00
C VAL A 590 58.21 -4.34 28.78
N ALA A 591 57.20 -3.87 29.52
CA ALA A 591 56.66 -2.52 29.57
C ALA A 591 57.58 -1.37 30.08
N GLU A 592 58.90 -1.38 29.80
CA GLU A 592 59.81 -0.20 29.82
C GLU A 592 61.21 -0.56 29.20
N GLU A 593 61.51 -0.28 27.91
CA GLU A 593 62.90 -0.31 27.38
C GLU A 593 63.29 0.79 26.34
N PHE A 594 64.22 1.68 26.74
CA PHE A 594 64.96 2.69 25.92
C PHE A 594 64.20 3.92 25.34
N CYS A 595 64.30 5.09 26.00
CA CYS A 595 63.95 6.37 25.37
C CYS A 595 65.03 7.45 25.62
N VAL A 596 65.33 8.21 24.57
CA VAL A 596 66.04 9.49 24.58
C VAL A 596 65.31 10.39 23.58
N ASP A 597 65.00 11.58 24.05
CA ASP A 597 64.31 12.68 23.37
C ASP A 597 65.23 13.90 23.68
N THR A 598 65.53 14.72 22.67
CA THR A 598 66.70 15.63 22.69
C THR A 598 66.35 17.10 22.88
N ASP A 599 65.24 17.57 22.31
CA ASP A 599 64.68 18.93 22.41
C ASP A 599 63.52 18.99 23.41
N GLY A 600 62.69 17.95 23.52
CA GLY A 600 61.71 17.79 24.60
C GLY A 600 60.26 18.01 24.21
N ASP A 601 59.92 17.78 22.94
CA ASP A 601 58.58 17.98 22.35
C ASP A 601 57.60 16.84 22.73
N GLY A 602 58.09 15.60 22.78
CA GLY A 602 57.29 14.38 22.95
C GLY A 602 57.79 13.20 22.10
N LEU A 603 58.53 13.44 21.01
CA LEU A 603 59.04 12.41 20.11
C LEU A 603 60.48 11.96 20.48
N PRO A 604 60.81 10.67 20.40
CA PRO A 604 62.18 10.19 20.63
C PRO A 604 63.07 10.31 19.39
N ASP A 605 64.37 10.57 19.62
CA ASP A 605 65.47 10.79 18.63
C ASP A 605 65.43 9.86 17.38
N ASP A 606 64.92 8.64 17.52
CA ASP A 606 64.91 7.62 16.47
C ASP A 606 63.59 7.47 15.71
N LEU A 607 62.49 8.04 16.21
CA LEU A 607 61.21 8.18 15.50
C LEU A 607 61.23 9.39 14.56
N GLU A 608 61.73 10.53 15.03
CA GLU A 608 61.88 11.77 14.25
C GLU A 608 62.70 11.54 12.97
N LEU A 609 63.87 10.88 13.12
CA LEU A 609 64.72 10.44 12.00
C LEU A 609 64.05 9.43 11.04
N GLN A 610 62.92 8.83 11.43
CA GLN A 610 62.14 7.90 10.62
C GLN A 610 61.03 8.60 9.85
N ILE A 611 60.28 9.52 10.49
CA ILE A 611 59.18 10.27 9.86
C ILE A 611 59.70 11.40 8.97
N GLY A 612 60.74 12.12 9.40
CA GLY A 612 61.44 13.11 8.57
C GLY A 612 61.86 14.39 9.28
N THR A 613 61.37 14.60 10.50
CA THR A 613 61.64 15.74 11.37
C THR A 613 63.10 15.82 11.86
N ASP A 614 63.54 16.97 12.42
CA ASP A 614 64.91 17.12 12.96
C ASP A 614 64.92 16.93 14.49
N PRO A 615 65.64 15.92 15.04
CA PRO A 615 65.82 15.65 16.48
C PRO A 615 66.52 16.74 17.32
N ASN A 616 66.40 18.00 16.92
CA ASN A 616 66.95 19.18 17.56
C ASN A 616 66.07 20.44 17.33
N ASP A 617 64.95 20.34 16.60
CA ASP A 617 63.97 21.39 16.30
C ASP A 617 62.59 20.80 16.61
N ALA A 618 62.00 21.25 17.71
CA ALA A 618 60.74 20.72 18.27
C ALA A 618 59.48 21.29 17.59
N ASP A 619 59.59 21.69 16.32
CA ASP A 619 58.60 22.39 15.48
C ASP A 619 59.29 22.49 14.10
N THR A 620 59.14 21.46 13.26
CA THR A 620 60.00 21.23 12.09
C THR A 620 59.63 22.10 10.88
N ASP A 621 58.36 22.47 10.73
CA ASP A 621 57.82 23.14 9.54
C ASP A 621 57.45 24.63 9.76
N ASP A 622 57.60 25.12 11.00
CA ASP A 622 57.40 26.49 11.45
C ASP A 622 55.91 26.94 11.56
N ASP A 623 54.96 26.02 11.76
CA ASP A 623 53.51 26.28 11.85
C ASP A 623 53.04 26.80 13.24
N GLY A 624 53.75 26.43 14.32
CA GLY A 624 53.44 26.80 15.71
C GLY A 624 53.07 25.65 16.66
N VAL A 625 52.84 24.44 16.15
CA VAL A 625 52.64 23.20 16.89
C VAL A 625 53.96 22.41 16.94
N PRO A 626 54.37 21.93 18.12
CA PRO A 626 55.50 21.01 18.21
C PRO A 626 55.22 19.63 17.61
N ASP A 627 56.21 19.04 16.92
CA ASP A 627 56.13 17.75 16.21
C ASP A 627 55.44 16.61 17.01
N GLY A 628 55.69 16.55 18.32
CA GLY A 628 55.10 15.58 19.25
C GLY A 628 53.70 15.89 19.78
N MET A 629 53.06 16.97 19.33
CA MET A 629 51.70 17.38 19.71
C MET A 629 50.70 17.46 18.55
N GLU A 630 51.16 17.32 17.30
CA GLU A 630 50.28 17.30 16.12
C GLU A 630 49.46 16.00 16.02
N ALA A 631 48.33 16.10 15.32
CA ALA A 631 47.50 14.96 15.00
C ALA A 631 48.02 14.25 13.73
N SER A 632 47.77 12.93 13.64
CA SER A 632 48.09 12.09 12.47
C SER A 632 49.54 12.13 11.92
N PHE A 633 50.53 11.98 12.80
CA PHE A 633 51.99 11.97 12.52
C PHE A 633 52.53 10.98 11.45
N ASP A 634 51.69 10.17 10.79
CA ASP A 634 52.08 9.34 9.64
C ASP A 634 51.09 9.34 8.45
N GLU A 635 50.12 10.26 8.44
CA GLU A 635 49.13 10.42 7.36
C GLU A 635 49.32 11.75 6.57
N ASP A 636 48.86 11.72 5.31
CA ASP A 636 48.99 12.74 4.26
C ASP A 636 47.55 13.11 3.88
N ILE A 637 46.99 14.10 4.57
CA ILE A 637 45.54 14.34 4.69
C ILE A 637 44.97 14.96 3.40
N ASP A 638 45.54 16.07 2.93
CA ASP A 638 45.15 16.71 1.67
C ASP A 638 45.68 15.95 0.41
N GLY A 639 46.73 15.15 0.56
CA GLY A 639 47.38 14.38 -0.51
C GLY A 639 48.48 15.11 -1.29
N ASP A 640 49.05 16.20 -0.77
CA ASP A 640 50.23 16.92 -1.25
C ASP A 640 51.48 16.01 -1.30
N GLY A 641 51.62 15.13 -0.32
CA GLY A 641 52.78 14.25 -0.13
C GLY A 641 53.73 14.65 1.00
N LEU A 642 53.32 15.58 1.87
CA LEU A 642 53.85 15.78 3.21
C LEU A 642 53.02 14.96 4.22
N ILE A 643 53.29 15.13 5.52
CA ILE A 643 52.57 14.52 6.66
C ILE A 643 52.56 15.58 7.75
N GLY A 644 51.56 15.62 8.64
CA GLY A 644 51.36 16.73 9.63
C GLY A 644 52.65 17.41 10.12
N PRO A 645 53.60 16.70 10.78
CA PRO A 645 54.90 17.24 11.25
C PRO A 645 55.88 17.78 10.19
N LEU A 646 55.45 17.96 8.96
CA LEU A 646 56.17 18.51 7.82
C LEU A 646 55.27 19.41 6.94
N ASP A 647 54.00 19.60 7.29
CA ASP A 647 52.97 20.30 6.51
C ASP A 647 52.15 21.32 7.34
N PRO A 648 52.40 22.63 7.20
CA PRO A 648 51.81 23.65 8.08
C PRO A 648 50.30 23.95 7.93
N ASP A 649 49.61 23.22 7.06
CA ASP A 649 48.26 23.50 6.53
C ASP A 649 47.63 22.14 6.15
N SER A 650 47.46 21.27 7.16
CA SER A 650 47.32 19.80 6.99
C SER A 650 46.16 19.37 6.07
N ASP A 651 45.06 20.12 6.02
CA ASP A 651 43.90 19.84 5.15
C ASP A 651 43.77 20.78 3.93
N ASN A 652 44.65 21.79 3.82
CA ASN A 652 44.76 22.74 2.71
C ASN A 652 43.56 23.69 2.53
N ASP A 653 42.83 23.97 3.60
CA ASP A 653 41.79 24.99 3.64
C ASP A 653 42.39 26.42 3.68
N GLY A 654 43.62 26.53 4.21
CA GLY A 654 44.42 27.73 4.27
C GLY A 654 44.44 28.47 5.60
N LEU A 655 43.80 27.98 6.65
CA LEU A 655 44.25 28.24 8.00
C LEU A 655 45.60 27.50 8.20
N PHE A 656 46.17 27.51 9.40
CA PHE A 656 47.43 26.80 9.67
C PHE A 656 47.24 26.10 11.00
N ASP A 657 47.66 24.84 11.14
CA ASP A 657 47.28 23.96 12.26
C ASP A 657 47.49 24.63 13.63
N GLY A 658 48.60 25.35 13.81
CA GLY A 658 48.91 26.11 15.02
C GLY A 658 47.94 27.28 15.32
N THR A 659 47.33 27.87 14.30
CA THR A 659 46.26 28.88 14.44
C THR A 659 44.97 28.21 14.89
N GLU A 660 44.63 27.08 14.28
CA GLU A 660 43.40 26.31 14.51
C GLU A 660 43.34 25.72 15.91
N MET A 661 44.47 25.21 16.38
CA MET A 661 44.66 24.73 17.75
C MET A 661 44.81 25.87 18.79
N GLY A 662 44.76 27.14 18.37
CA GLY A 662 44.77 28.32 19.25
C GLY A 662 46.14 28.70 19.83
N PHE A 663 47.24 28.47 19.10
CA PHE A 663 48.60 28.78 19.54
C PHE A 663 49.10 30.17 19.08
N ASP A 664 49.93 30.82 19.93
CA ASP A 664 50.37 32.21 19.74
C ASP A 664 51.76 32.36 19.05
N CYS A 665 52.17 31.37 18.26
CA CYS A 665 53.52 31.21 17.68
C CYS A 665 54.67 31.42 18.67
N SER A 666 54.46 31.20 19.99
CA SER A 666 55.45 31.57 21.00
C SER A 666 56.43 30.47 21.40
N HIS A 667 56.35 29.30 20.74
CA HIS A 667 57.31 28.23 20.95
C HIS A 667 58.74 28.71 20.59
N PRO A 668 59.79 28.28 21.31
CA PRO A 668 61.13 28.85 21.12
C PRO A 668 61.77 28.54 19.77
N ASP A 669 61.26 27.52 19.10
CA ASP A 669 61.89 26.87 17.95
C ASP A 669 61.18 27.20 16.62
N THR A 670 59.86 27.52 16.61
CA THR A 670 59.12 28.11 15.46
C THR A 670 59.83 29.34 14.84
N ASP A 671 60.30 29.26 13.59
CA ASP A 671 60.77 30.41 12.81
C ASP A 671 59.60 31.12 12.11
N ILE A 672 58.93 32.01 12.85
CA ILE A 672 57.92 32.98 12.35
C ILE A 672 58.38 33.76 11.09
N SER A 673 59.67 33.73 10.70
CA SER A 673 60.17 34.31 9.45
C SER A 673 60.12 33.39 8.21
N ALA A 674 59.82 32.10 8.36
CA ALA A 674 59.32 31.23 7.29
C ALA A 674 57.96 31.71 6.79
N GLY A 675 57.06 32.03 7.73
CA GLY A 675 55.74 32.60 7.48
C GLY A 675 54.64 31.56 7.38
N HIS A 676 54.82 30.43 8.07
CA HIS A 676 53.86 29.33 8.19
C HIS A 676 53.07 29.36 9.51
N CYS A 677 53.49 30.12 10.53
CA CYS A 677 52.67 30.42 11.70
C CYS A 677 52.04 31.83 11.63
N ILE A 678 50.72 31.92 11.85
CA ILE A 678 50.04 33.17 12.19
C ILE A 678 49.57 33.06 13.64
N PRO A 679 49.94 34.00 14.54
CA PRO A 679 49.53 33.88 15.94
C PRO A 679 48.02 34.08 16.05
N ASP A 680 47.33 33.11 16.64
CA ASP A 680 45.93 33.25 17.01
C ASP A 680 45.72 34.51 17.87
N GLY A 681 44.74 35.31 17.45
CA GLY A 681 44.40 36.62 18.00
C GLY A 681 43.51 36.59 19.23
N ASP A 682 42.81 35.49 19.53
CA ASP A 682 41.90 35.37 20.68
C ASP A 682 42.34 34.39 21.78
N MET A 683 43.32 33.52 21.48
CA MET A 683 43.98 32.55 22.38
C MET A 683 43.13 31.31 22.67
N GLY A 684 42.64 30.66 21.62
CA GLY A 684 41.85 29.43 21.61
C GLY A 684 40.45 29.64 22.18
N ALA A 685 39.81 30.76 21.85
CA ALA A 685 38.39 30.97 22.08
C ALA A 685 37.55 30.50 20.88
N THR A 686 38.08 30.64 19.67
CA THR A 686 37.66 29.89 18.47
C THR A 686 38.78 28.90 18.10
N THR A 687 38.44 27.66 17.75
CA THR A 687 39.39 26.60 17.35
C THR A 687 38.71 25.63 16.40
N THR A 688 39.39 25.28 15.32
CA THR A 688 38.95 24.37 14.24
C THR A 688 39.72 23.04 14.30
N ASP A 689 39.31 22.04 13.51
CA ASP A 689 39.99 20.74 13.43
C ASP A 689 40.94 20.73 12.22
N PRO A 690 42.27 20.80 12.40
CA PRO A 690 43.25 20.96 11.30
C PRO A 690 43.35 19.74 10.35
N LEU A 691 42.52 18.72 10.55
CA LEU A 691 42.40 17.56 9.67
C LEU A 691 41.09 17.56 8.86
N ASN A 692 40.26 18.61 8.98
CA ASN A 692 38.93 18.68 8.42
C ASN A 692 38.58 20.12 7.93
N PRO A 693 38.57 20.38 6.62
CA PRO A 693 38.56 21.73 6.03
C PRO A 693 37.17 22.38 6.00
N ASP A 694 36.31 22.04 6.95
CA ASP A 694 34.90 22.45 7.14
C ASP A 694 34.48 21.90 8.52
N THR A 695 34.89 22.59 9.60
CA THR A 695 34.79 22.10 10.99
C THR A 695 33.35 21.92 11.45
N ASP A 696 32.41 22.74 10.97
CA ASP A 696 31.03 22.75 11.44
C ASP A 696 30.01 22.08 10.51
N GLY A 697 30.39 21.79 9.26
CA GLY A 697 29.56 21.11 8.26
C GLY A 697 28.79 22.06 7.32
N GLY A 698 29.02 23.37 7.38
CA GLY A 698 28.32 24.41 6.61
C GLY A 698 28.51 24.37 5.09
N SER A 699 29.47 23.59 4.57
CA SER A 699 29.90 23.57 3.16
C SER A 699 30.69 24.81 2.70
N VAL A 700 31.15 25.64 3.63
CA VAL A 700 32.24 26.60 3.45
C VAL A 700 33.42 26.15 4.33
N SER A 701 34.65 26.44 3.90
CA SER A 701 35.86 26.01 4.60
C SER A 701 36.38 27.08 5.55
N ASP A 702 36.83 26.67 6.73
CA ASP A 702 37.22 27.51 7.86
C ASP A 702 38.17 28.68 7.51
N GLY A 703 39.12 28.48 6.61
CA GLY A 703 40.09 29.47 6.11
C GLY A 703 39.56 30.42 5.01
N ASP A 704 38.35 30.20 4.49
CA ASP A 704 37.59 31.14 3.64
C ASP A 704 36.56 31.94 4.48
N GLU A 705 36.20 31.39 5.65
CA GLU A 705 35.43 32.00 6.74
C GLU A 705 36.28 32.98 7.55
N ASP A 706 37.32 32.52 8.26
CA ASP A 706 38.43 33.35 8.75
C ASP A 706 39.36 33.75 7.58
N ARG A 707 38.80 34.59 6.73
CA ARG A 707 39.45 35.15 5.54
C ARG A 707 40.73 35.92 5.84
N ASN A 708 40.97 36.31 7.10
CA ASN A 708 42.17 37.02 7.51
C ASN A 708 43.18 36.14 8.27
N ARG A 709 42.81 34.89 8.57
CA ARG A 709 43.61 33.77 9.06
C ARG A 709 44.31 34.11 10.37
N ASN A 710 43.55 34.62 11.33
CA ASN A 710 44.04 35.08 12.61
C ASN A 710 43.42 34.35 13.82
N GLY A 711 42.59 33.33 13.61
CA GLY A 711 41.91 32.56 14.66
C GLY A 711 40.75 33.31 15.34
N VAL A 712 40.30 34.45 14.78
CA VAL A 712 39.28 35.31 15.40
C VAL A 712 38.18 35.64 14.40
N VAL A 713 36.95 35.33 14.79
CA VAL A 713 35.72 35.77 14.09
C VAL A 713 35.63 37.30 14.09
N ASP A 714 36.16 37.92 13.02
CA ASP A 714 36.25 39.36 12.86
C ASP A 714 35.00 39.93 12.16
N ALA A 715 34.77 41.24 12.26
CA ALA A 715 33.52 41.84 11.79
C ALA A 715 33.39 41.88 10.25
N GLY A 716 32.83 40.82 9.66
CA GLY A 716 32.64 40.62 8.21
C GLY A 716 33.15 39.27 7.68
N GLU A 717 33.40 38.33 8.58
CA GLU A 717 33.83 36.94 8.39
C GLU A 717 32.76 35.99 8.98
N THR A 718 32.86 34.71 8.58
CA THR A 718 32.16 33.50 9.07
C THR A 718 32.38 33.19 10.55
N ASP A 719 31.63 32.33 11.24
CA ASP A 719 32.12 31.63 12.44
C ASP A 719 32.29 30.12 12.15
N PRO A 720 33.52 29.62 11.89
CA PRO A 720 33.77 28.24 11.42
C PRO A 720 33.58 27.15 12.51
N THR A 721 32.73 27.44 13.50
CA THR A 721 32.34 26.54 14.58
C THR A 721 30.83 26.55 14.82
N ALA A 722 30.06 27.20 13.95
CA ALA A 722 28.63 27.41 14.03
C ALA A 722 27.85 26.23 13.43
N GLY A 723 27.83 25.11 14.16
CA GLY A 723 27.26 23.81 13.77
C GLY A 723 26.19 23.82 12.66
N ASN A 724 26.48 23.10 11.57
CA ASN A 724 25.74 23.06 10.29
C ASN A 724 25.80 24.35 9.46
N GLY A 725 26.83 25.20 9.63
CA GLY A 725 26.95 26.49 8.94
C GLY A 725 25.81 27.46 9.28
N ALA A 726 25.45 27.59 10.55
CA ALA A 726 24.30 28.38 11.00
C ALA A 726 24.43 29.90 10.75
N ASP A 727 25.60 30.43 10.39
CA ASP A 727 25.77 31.79 9.88
C ASP A 727 26.22 31.86 8.41
N ASP A 728 26.17 30.72 7.72
CA ASP A 728 26.70 30.54 6.38
C ASP A 728 25.68 30.92 5.30
N VAL A 729 26.12 31.66 4.29
CA VAL A 729 25.23 32.52 3.45
C VAL A 729 24.44 31.74 2.38
N LEU A 730 24.33 30.41 2.54
CA LEU A 730 23.59 29.50 1.67
C LEU A 730 22.60 28.59 2.42
N ASN A 731 22.68 28.53 3.75
CA ASN A 731 21.70 27.85 4.61
C ASN A 731 21.06 28.91 5.52
N GLN A 732 20.24 29.79 4.92
CA GLN A 732 19.48 30.74 5.72
C GLN A 732 18.39 29.95 6.42
N ASP A 733 18.46 29.94 7.75
CA ASP A 733 17.49 29.45 8.72
C ASP A 733 17.18 30.71 9.55
N THR A 734 15.96 31.24 9.42
CA THR A 734 15.67 32.65 9.74
C THR A 734 15.16 32.85 11.16
N ASP A 735 14.58 31.83 11.77
CA ASP A 735 14.07 31.78 13.15
C ASP A 735 14.91 30.87 14.05
N GLY A 736 15.56 29.83 13.51
CA GLY A 736 16.59 29.02 14.18
C GLY A 736 16.10 27.68 14.71
N ASP A 737 15.14 27.04 14.03
CA ASP A 737 14.40 25.86 14.50
C ASP A 737 15.16 24.53 14.28
N GLY A 738 15.87 24.41 13.16
CA GLY A 738 16.57 23.21 12.69
C GLY A 738 16.32 22.85 11.21
N LEU A 739 15.29 23.42 10.58
CA LEU A 739 15.07 23.41 9.14
C LEU A 739 15.86 24.55 8.47
N SER A 740 15.40 25.03 7.31
CA SER A 740 16.05 26.10 6.56
C SER A 740 15.05 26.73 5.61
N ASP A 741 15.23 28.02 5.27
CA ASP A 741 14.29 28.83 4.48
C ASP A 741 13.82 28.11 3.20
N ILE A 742 14.66 27.22 2.65
CA ILE A 742 14.36 26.49 1.42
C ILE A 742 13.62 25.16 1.64
N ILE A 743 13.80 24.50 2.79
CA ILE A 743 13.04 23.31 3.18
C ILE A 743 11.64 23.74 3.63
N GLU A 744 11.54 24.75 4.50
CA GLU A 744 10.29 25.31 5.00
C GLU A 744 9.38 25.78 3.86
N ILE A 745 9.92 26.59 2.92
CA ILE A 745 9.23 26.97 1.67
C ILE A 745 8.82 25.77 0.77
N THR A 746 9.44 24.61 0.95
CA THR A 746 9.13 23.39 0.18
C THR A 746 8.06 22.53 0.84
N ILE A 747 7.99 22.48 2.18
CA ILE A 747 7.00 21.69 2.92
C ILE A 747 5.74 22.51 3.22
N GLY A 748 5.85 23.78 3.60
CA GLY A 748 4.70 24.68 3.80
C GLY A 748 4.85 25.69 4.94
N THR A 749 5.75 25.43 5.89
CA THR A 749 6.00 26.21 7.11
C THR A 749 6.52 27.63 6.85
N ASP A 750 6.36 28.56 7.81
CA ASP A 750 6.85 29.95 7.65
C ASP A 750 8.32 30.06 8.11
N PRO A 751 9.27 30.44 7.21
CA PRO A 751 10.66 30.73 7.55
C PRO A 751 10.89 31.97 8.44
N ASN A 752 9.98 32.24 9.38
CA ASN A 752 10.08 33.28 10.37
C ASN A 752 9.43 32.86 11.72
N ASP A 753 8.84 31.67 11.83
CA ASP A 753 8.27 31.10 13.06
C ASP A 753 8.73 29.64 13.23
N ALA A 754 9.46 29.39 14.31
CA ALA A 754 10.15 28.12 14.61
C ALA A 754 9.26 27.11 15.37
N ASP A 755 7.96 27.14 15.11
CA ASP A 755 6.83 26.47 15.80
C ASP A 755 5.55 26.89 15.02
N SER A 756 5.40 26.43 13.76
CA SER A 756 4.48 27.02 12.77
C SER A 756 2.99 26.88 13.10
N ASP A 757 2.63 25.95 13.97
CA ASP A 757 1.27 25.55 14.39
C ASP A 757 0.97 25.89 15.87
N ASP A 758 1.95 26.44 16.59
CA ASP A 758 1.94 26.82 18.00
C ASP A 758 1.71 25.65 18.99
N ASP A 759 2.05 24.39 18.62
CA ASP A 759 1.82 23.18 19.44
C ASP A 759 2.86 22.97 20.57
N GLY A 760 4.06 23.54 20.43
CA GLY A 760 5.16 23.43 21.39
C GLY A 760 6.38 22.62 20.94
N VAL A 761 6.33 21.97 19.78
CA VAL A 761 7.42 21.35 19.04
C VAL A 761 7.85 22.32 17.92
N PRO A 762 9.17 22.55 17.75
CA PRO A 762 9.65 23.21 16.53
C PRO A 762 9.55 22.32 15.31
N ASP A 763 9.21 22.89 14.15
CA ASP A 763 9.10 22.22 12.84
C ASP A 763 10.28 21.26 12.55
N GLY A 764 11.51 21.68 12.88
CA GLY A 764 12.73 20.91 12.72
C GLY A 764 13.02 19.85 13.78
N GLN A 765 12.12 19.64 14.74
CA GLN A 765 12.22 18.67 15.85
C GLN A 765 11.11 17.62 15.86
N GLU A 766 10.06 17.81 15.07
CA GLU A 766 9.00 16.82 14.82
C GLU A 766 9.50 15.52 14.19
N ILE A 767 8.58 14.54 14.16
CA ILE A 767 8.79 13.25 13.54
C ILE A 767 8.17 13.27 12.13
N ASP A 768 9.04 13.27 11.13
CA ASP A 768 8.68 13.32 9.70
C ASP A 768 7.89 14.59 9.29
N PRO A 769 8.42 15.81 9.49
CA PRO A 769 7.73 17.12 9.29
C PRO A 769 7.27 17.45 7.86
N GLY A 770 7.31 16.50 6.94
CA GLY A 770 6.71 16.62 5.60
C GLY A 770 5.94 15.36 5.19
N GLY A 771 5.62 14.51 6.18
CA GLY A 771 4.53 13.55 6.11
C GLY A 771 3.22 14.20 6.54
N ASP A 772 2.20 13.37 6.51
CA ASP A 772 0.79 13.61 6.84
C ASP A 772 0.37 12.24 7.39
N ALA A 773 -0.03 12.20 8.66
CA ALA A 773 -0.05 10.96 9.46
C ALA A 773 -1.46 10.46 9.78
N ASP A 774 -2.44 11.35 9.97
CA ASP A 774 -3.87 10.99 10.05
C ASP A 774 -4.54 10.94 8.66
N GLY A 775 -4.04 11.71 7.68
CA GLY A 775 -4.56 11.81 6.32
C GLY A 775 -5.41 13.05 6.03
N ASP A 776 -5.43 14.07 6.90
CA ASP A 776 -6.29 15.26 6.74
C ASP A 776 -5.80 16.26 5.67
N GLY A 777 -4.61 16.03 5.08
CA GLY A 777 -4.01 16.88 4.06
C GLY A 777 -3.21 18.06 4.60
N ILE A 778 -3.18 18.25 5.92
CA ILE A 778 -2.19 19.06 6.63
C ILE A 778 -0.94 18.16 6.84
N ILE A 779 0.24 18.76 6.73
CA ILE A 779 1.48 18.04 7.06
C ILE A 779 1.74 18.16 8.56
N ASN A 780 2.41 17.17 9.15
CA ASN A 780 2.72 17.16 10.59
C ASN A 780 3.27 18.52 11.11
N ALA A 781 4.09 19.21 10.32
CA ALA A 781 4.67 20.54 10.68
C ALA A 781 3.73 21.74 10.59
N LEU A 782 2.46 21.49 10.35
CA LEU A 782 1.37 22.46 10.32
C LEU A 782 0.15 21.93 11.10
N ASP A 783 0.22 20.73 11.66
CA ASP A 783 -0.86 20.06 12.39
C ASP A 783 -0.47 19.85 13.87
N PRO A 784 -1.12 20.58 14.81
CA PRO A 784 -0.88 20.45 16.23
C PRO A 784 -1.17 19.08 16.86
N ASP A 785 -1.90 18.18 16.19
CA ASP A 785 -2.40 16.90 16.73
C ASP A 785 -2.23 15.83 15.63
N SER A 786 -0.98 15.53 15.24
CA SER A 786 -0.60 14.82 13.98
C SER A 786 -1.21 13.43 13.75
N ASP A 787 -1.90 12.83 14.74
CA ASP A 787 -2.67 11.59 14.57
C ASP A 787 -4.15 11.71 14.99
N ASN A 788 -4.59 12.92 15.32
CA ASN A 788 -5.97 13.34 15.58
C ASN A 788 -6.64 12.52 16.69
N ASP A 789 -5.81 12.17 17.66
CA ASP A 789 -6.09 11.48 18.91
C ASP A 789 -6.73 12.41 19.96
N GLY A 790 -6.30 13.68 19.92
CA GLY A 790 -6.68 14.71 20.85
C GLY A 790 -5.56 15.16 21.80
N ILE A 791 -4.36 14.61 21.75
CA ILE A 791 -3.22 15.10 22.53
C ILE A 791 -2.20 15.72 21.57
N PHE A 792 -2.08 17.05 21.62
CA PHE A 792 -1.09 17.77 20.81
C PHE A 792 0.33 17.22 20.96
N ASP A 793 1.08 17.08 19.86
CA ASP A 793 2.39 16.43 19.74
C ASP A 793 3.38 16.85 20.84
N GLY A 794 3.41 18.14 21.13
CA GLY A 794 4.26 18.77 22.14
C GLY A 794 3.97 18.27 23.54
N THR A 795 2.73 17.92 23.83
CA THR A 795 2.31 17.28 25.08
C THR A 795 2.79 15.83 25.14
N GLU A 796 2.64 15.09 24.04
CA GLU A 796 3.00 13.68 23.92
C GLU A 796 4.50 13.42 23.98
N MET A 797 5.28 14.26 23.31
CA MET A 797 6.74 14.26 23.35
C MET A 797 7.29 14.80 24.70
N GLY A 798 6.42 15.35 25.56
CA GLY A 798 6.73 15.76 26.94
C GLY A 798 7.33 17.16 27.08
N PHE A 799 6.97 18.09 26.19
CA PHE A 799 7.36 19.50 26.23
C PHE A 799 6.42 20.35 27.11
N ASP A 800 6.92 21.50 27.61
CA ASP A 800 6.21 22.31 28.63
C ASP A 800 5.75 23.71 28.13
N CYS A 801 5.40 23.82 26.84
CA CYS A 801 5.02 25.07 26.14
C CYS A 801 5.94 26.26 26.45
N SER A 802 7.24 26.01 26.60
CA SER A 802 8.21 27.00 27.07
C SER A 802 9.21 27.46 26.00
N ASN A 803 9.09 26.93 24.78
CA ASN A 803 9.72 27.45 23.59
C ASN A 803 9.29 28.93 23.39
N PRO A 804 10.21 29.87 23.05
CA PRO A 804 9.85 31.26 22.78
C PRO A 804 9.14 31.54 21.45
N ALA A 805 9.05 30.55 20.55
CA ALA A 805 8.26 30.62 19.32
C ALA A 805 6.76 30.45 19.67
N THR A 806 6.34 29.25 20.09
CA THR A 806 4.98 28.89 20.55
C THR A 806 4.17 30.06 21.15
N ASP A 807 3.20 30.59 20.41
CA ASP A 807 2.16 31.46 20.93
C ASP A 807 1.10 30.62 21.64
N VAL A 808 1.38 30.35 22.92
CA VAL A 808 0.45 29.78 23.92
C VAL A 808 -0.88 30.54 24.10
N SER A 809 -1.20 31.52 23.25
CA SER A 809 -2.53 32.13 23.11
C SER A 809 -3.30 31.77 21.83
N ALA A 810 -2.70 31.02 20.89
CA ALA A 810 -3.40 30.26 19.85
C ALA A 810 -4.30 29.19 20.49
N GLY A 811 -3.71 28.37 21.37
CA GLY A 811 -4.43 27.39 22.19
C GLY A 811 -4.10 25.93 21.87
N THR A 812 -3.20 25.72 20.91
CA THR A 812 -2.68 24.46 20.36
C THR A 812 -1.58 23.79 21.20
N CYS A 813 -1.09 24.41 22.28
CA CYS A 813 -0.14 23.78 23.21
C CYS A 813 -0.73 23.56 24.61
N VAL A 814 -0.66 22.32 25.13
CA VAL A 814 -0.91 22.00 26.54
C VAL A 814 0.40 21.59 27.25
N PRO A 815 0.83 22.28 28.33
CA PRO A 815 2.10 21.93 28.96
C PRO A 815 2.02 20.58 29.68
N ASP A 816 2.88 19.64 29.31
CA ASP A 816 2.96 18.32 29.96
C ASP A 816 3.13 18.45 31.49
N ALA A 817 2.29 17.70 32.20
CA ALA A 817 2.13 17.77 33.64
C ALA A 817 3.08 16.85 34.43
N ASP A 818 3.81 15.90 33.83
CA ASP A 818 4.83 15.08 34.53
C ASP A 818 6.29 15.14 34.05
N GLN A 819 6.57 15.89 32.99
CA GLN A 819 7.89 16.19 32.43
C GLN A 819 8.52 15.01 31.67
N GLY A 820 7.77 14.46 30.72
CA GLY A 820 8.13 13.32 29.88
C GLY A 820 8.34 12.04 30.68
N ALA A 821 7.52 11.77 31.70
CA ALA A 821 7.56 10.51 32.44
C ALA A 821 6.52 9.49 31.90
N THR A 822 5.43 9.98 31.32
CA THR A 822 4.65 9.33 30.26
C THR A 822 4.89 10.11 28.95
N THR A 823 4.89 9.40 27.83
CA THR A 823 4.99 9.93 26.46
C THR A 823 4.30 8.94 25.52
N THR A 824 3.62 9.45 24.51
CA THR A 824 2.92 8.70 23.45
C THR A 824 3.64 8.94 22.11
N ASN A 825 3.07 8.54 20.98
CA ASN A 825 3.69 8.67 19.67
C ASN A 825 2.75 9.44 18.72
N PRO A 826 3.07 10.69 18.33
CA PRO A 826 2.14 11.60 17.64
C PRO A 826 1.77 11.23 16.21
N LEU A 827 2.11 10.02 15.77
CA LEU A 827 1.81 9.51 14.43
C LEU A 827 1.10 8.13 14.53
N ASP A 828 0.48 7.82 15.66
CA ASP A 828 -0.11 6.52 16.01
C ASP A 828 -1.14 6.69 17.15
N PRO A 829 -2.44 6.92 16.83
CA PRO A 829 -3.44 7.42 17.77
C PRO A 829 -3.93 6.37 18.80
N ASP A 830 -3.20 5.27 18.94
CA ASP A 830 -3.33 4.21 19.95
C ASP A 830 -1.92 3.61 20.13
N THR A 831 -1.02 4.36 20.79
CA THR A 831 0.42 4.05 20.97
C THR A 831 0.66 2.60 21.44
N ASP A 832 -0.29 2.02 22.16
CA ASP A 832 -0.17 0.71 22.80
C ASP A 832 -0.91 -0.43 22.07
N HIS A 833 -1.76 -0.07 21.11
CA HIS A 833 -2.65 -0.89 20.29
C HIS A 833 -3.66 -1.70 21.12
N GLY A 834 -4.27 -1.04 22.11
CA GLY A 834 -5.24 -1.59 23.05
C GLY A 834 -6.68 -1.53 22.55
N GLY A 835 -6.98 -0.56 21.68
CA GLY A 835 -8.30 -0.27 21.13
C GLY A 835 -9.01 0.91 21.81
N VAL A 836 -8.25 1.83 22.42
CA VAL A 836 -8.71 3.12 22.96
C VAL A 836 -7.65 4.15 22.59
N ARG A 837 -8.05 5.31 22.05
CA ARG A 837 -7.08 6.36 21.67
C ARG A 837 -6.40 6.96 22.90
N ASP A 838 -5.15 7.37 22.77
CA ASP A 838 -4.33 7.90 23.86
C ASP A 838 -4.96 9.15 24.53
N GLY A 839 -5.62 10.03 23.78
CA GLY A 839 -6.37 11.21 24.24
C GLY A 839 -7.70 10.90 24.90
N VAL A 840 -8.25 9.69 24.68
CA VAL A 840 -9.37 9.15 25.48
C VAL A 840 -8.85 8.57 26.79
N GLU A 841 -7.66 7.95 26.77
CA GLU A 841 -6.99 7.41 27.94
C GLU A 841 -6.51 8.55 28.87
N ASP A 842 -5.82 9.59 28.36
CA ASP A 842 -5.60 10.87 29.03
C ASP A 842 -6.74 11.87 28.73
N ALA A 843 -7.92 11.58 29.28
CA ALA A 843 -9.12 12.42 29.20
C ALA A 843 -8.97 13.86 29.76
N ASN A 844 -7.78 14.27 30.21
CA ASN A 844 -7.49 15.65 30.59
C ASN A 844 -6.34 16.29 29.77
N LYS A 845 -5.85 15.59 28.74
CA LYS A 845 -4.95 16.04 27.67
C LYS A 845 -3.73 16.78 28.21
N ASN A 846 -3.00 16.18 29.17
CA ASN A 846 -1.89 16.84 29.87
C ASN A 846 -0.61 15.98 29.97
N GLY A 847 -0.50 14.92 29.17
CA GLY A 847 0.64 14.01 29.09
C GLY A 847 0.82 13.11 30.31
N ARG A 848 -0.13 13.12 31.26
CA ARG A 848 0.09 12.56 32.60
C ARG A 848 -1.09 11.76 33.12
N ILE A 849 -0.84 10.47 33.28
CA ILE A 849 -1.68 9.50 33.99
C ILE A 849 -2.05 10.02 35.40
N ASP A 850 -3.30 10.45 35.56
CA ASP A 850 -3.88 10.96 36.80
C ASP A 850 -4.92 9.97 37.38
N ALA A 851 -5.71 10.43 38.35
CA ALA A 851 -6.49 9.55 39.22
C ALA A 851 -7.94 9.33 38.73
N GLY A 852 -8.09 8.78 37.53
CA GLY A 852 -9.39 8.50 36.89
C GLY A 852 -9.26 7.93 35.48
N GLU A 853 -8.18 8.31 34.80
CA GLU A 853 -7.71 7.84 33.50
C GLU A 853 -7.18 6.39 33.50
N THR A 854 -6.93 5.88 32.30
CA THR A 854 -6.17 4.66 31.98
C THR A 854 -4.71 5.02 31.63
N ASP A 855 -3.95 4.21 30.89
CA ASP A 855 -2.48 4.29 30.79
C ASP A 855 -2.09 4.05 29.32
N PRO A 856 -1.91 5.12 28.50
CA PRO A 856 -1.65 5.14 27.03
C PRO A 856 -0.47 4.32 26.47
N ASN A 857 0.00 3.33 27.22
CA ASN A 857 1.25 2.57 27.05
C ASN A 857 1.07 1.13 27.60
N ASN A 858 -0.16 0.68 27.85
CA ASN A 858 -0.57 -0.58 28.47
C ASN A 858 -1.95 -1.12 27.98
N PRO A 859 -1.99 -1.96 26.91
CA PRO A 859 -3.21 -2.48 26.19
C PRO A 859 -4.01 -3.53 27.00
N ALA A 860 -4.24 -3.26 28.28
CA ALA A 860 -4.72 -4.21 29.26
C ALA A 860 -5.58 -3.59 30.38
N ASP A 861 -5.65 -2.26 30.48
CA ASP A 861 -6.66 -1.58 31.30
C ASP A 861 -7.70 -0.76 30.55
N ASP A 862 -7.65 -0.74 29.22
CA ASP A 862 -8.74 -0.49 28.28
C ASP A 862 -10.05 -1.13 28.78
N VAL A 863 -10.98 -0.30 29.24
CA VAL A 863 -12.24 -0.79 29.81
C VAL A 863 -13.32 -0.78 28.75
N VAL A 864 -13.34 -1.82 27.89
CA VAL A 864 -14.43 -2.21 26.96
C VAL A 864 -15.56 -1.18 26.93
N ILE A 865 -15.44 -0.22 26.01
CA ILE A 865 -16.41 0.85 25.81
C ILE A 865 -17.75 0.19 25.42
N MET A 866 -18.86 0.90 25.67
CA MET A 866 -20.15 0.47 25.14
C MET A 866 -20.13 0.90 23.66
N ASP A 867 -20.42 -0.05 22.79
CA ASP A 867 -20.72 0.13 21.37
C ASP A 867 -21.99 -0.73 21.23
N SER A 868 -23.10 -0.10 20.85
CA SER A 868 -24.43 -0.62 21.20
C SER A 868 -25.23 -1.20 20.02
N ASP A 869 -24.84 -0.92 18.78
CA ASP A 869 -25.31 -1.57 17.55
C ASP A 869 -24.25 -2.44 16.86
N GLY A 870 -22.96 -2.13 16.97
CA GLY A 870 -21.85 -2.99 16.54
C GLY A 870 -21.12 -2.54 15.27
N ASP A 871 -21.08 -1.24 14.98
CA ASP A 871 -20.58 -0.62 13.75
C ASP A 871 -19.04 -0.47 13.73
N GLY A 872 -18.47 0.02 14.85
CA GLY A 872 -17.08 0.45 14.99
C GLY A 872 -16.89 1.62 15.97
N LEU A 873 -17.91 2.47 16.14
CA LEU A 873 -17.88 3.71 16.91
C LEU A 873 -18.46 3.49 18.34
N PRO A 874 -17.88 4.06 19.42
CA PRO A 874 -18.42 3.86 20.78
C PRO A 874 -19.55 4.84 21.20
N ASP A 875 -20.47 4.38 22.07
CA ASP A 875 -21.64 5.10 22.62
C ASP A 875 -21.34 6.53 23.10
N ASP A 876 -20.13 6.80 23.61
CA ASP A 876 -19.73 8.10 24.12
C ASP A 876 -18.98 8.99 23.13
N VAL A 877 -18.50 8.42 22.01
CA VAL A 877 -18.00 9.15 20.83
C VAL A 877 -19.19 9.52 19.93
N GLU A 878 -20.11 8.60 19.67
CA GLU A 878 -21.36 8.85 18.93
C GLU A 878 -22.15 10.02 19.56
N LEU A 879 -22.34 9.99 20.89
CA LEU A 879 -22.94 11.10 21.64
C LEU A 879 -22.13 12.41 21.68
N GLN A 880 -20.89 12.40 21.21
CA GLN A 880 -20.05 13.60 21.09
C GLN A 880 -20.07 14.17 19.66
N LEU A 881 -20.14 13.30 18.65
CA LEU A 881 -20.24 13.68 17.24
C LEU A 881 -21.67 14.10 16.86
N GLY A 882 -22.69 13.44 17.42
CA GLY A 882 -24.11 13.75 17.17
C GLY A 882 -24.90 12.57 16.60
N THR A 883 -24.21 11.53 16.16
CA THR A 883 -24.78 10.28 15.63
C THR A 883 -25.62 9.51 16.67
N ASP A 884 -26.54 8.62 16.26
CA ASP A 884 -27.41 7.86 17.18
C ASP A 884 -26.71 6.56 17.63
N PRO A 885 -26.38 6.36 18.93
CA PRO A 885 -25.71 5.15 19.46
C PRO A 885 -26.48 3.82 19.35
N PHE A 886 -27.46 3.74 18.47
CA PHE A 886 -28.29 2.57 18.20
C PHE A 886 -28.66 2.42 16.71
N ASP A 887 -28.18 3.30 15.83
CA ASP A 887 -28.25 3.19 14.36
C ASP A 887 -26.83 3.29 13.79
N ALA A 888 -26.44 2.26 13.03
CA ALA A 888 -25.05 1.96 12.69
C ALA A 888 -24.63 2.52 11.31
N ASP A 889 -25.24 3.62 10.89
CA ASP A 889 -25.25 4.28 9.56
C ASP A 889 -26.36 5.35 9.76
N SER A 890 -25.96 6.51 10.29
CA SER A 890 -26.83 7.53 10.92
C SER A 890 -27.54 8.43 9.90
N ASP A 891 -26.90 8.63 8.75
CA ASP A 891 -27.30 9.46 7.62
C ASP A 891 -28.10 8.67 6.55
N ASP A 892 -28.03 7.33 6.51
CA ASP A 892 -28.63 6.40 5.54
C ASP A 892 -27.94 6.29 4.16
N ASP A 893 -26.67 6.65 4.01
CA ASP A 893 -25.94 6.63 2.72
C ASP A 893 -25.46 5.22 2.28
N GLY A 894 -25.21 4.32 3.26
CA GLY A 894 -24.72 2.95 3.06
C GLY A 894 -23.36 2.64 3.69
N VAL A 895 -22.68 3.63 4.27
CA VAL A 895 -21.47 3.51 5.11
C VAL A 895 -21.88 3.55 6.58
N PRO A 896 -21.32 2.68 7.43
CA PRO A 896 -21.46 2.81 8.88
C PRO A 896 -20.59 3.91 9.47
N ASP A 897 -21.09 4.67 10.44
CA ASP A 897 -20.40 5.76 11.16
C ASP A 897 -18.94 5.41 11.55
N GLY A 898 -18.74 4.23 12.14
CA GLY A 898 -17.41 3.69 12.52
C GLY A 898 -16.58 3.09 11.38
N GLN A 899 -16.96 3.30 10.12
CA GLN A 899 -16.27 2.86 8.89
C GLN A 899 -16.05 3.98 7.86
N GLU A 900 -16.61 5.16 8.06
CA GLU A 900 -16.31 6.37 7.29
C GLU A 900 -14.87 6.82 7.41
N ILE A 901 -14.50 7.71 6.49
CA ILE A 901 -13.23 8.43 6.51
C ILE A 901 -13.46 9.73 7.27
N ASN A 902 -12.74 9.90 8.37
CA ASN A 902 -12.86 11.06 9.28
C ASN A 902 -14.32 11.38 9.73
N PRO A 903 -15.02 10.48 10.46
CA PRO A 903 -16.44 10.66 10.83
C PRO A 903 -16.77 11.88 11.72
N GLY A 904 -15.76 12.64 12.16
CA GLY A 904 -15.94 13.91 12.89
C GLY A 904 -15.41 15.14 12.13
N GLY A 905 -14.96 14.95 10.89
CA GLY A 905 -14.67 16.02 9.94
C GLY A 905 -15.95 16.58 9.30
N ASP A 906 -15.77 17.65 8.55
CA ASP A 906 -16.77 18.45 7.83
C ASP A 906 -16.04 18.84 6.54
N ALA A 907 -16.12 17.98 5.51
CA ALA A 907 -15.18 17.99 4.39
C ALA A 907 -15.50 19.05 3.33
N ASP A 908 -16.78 19.29 3.04
CA ASP A 908 -17.21 20.37 2.14
C ASP A 908 -17.35 21.74 2.86
N GLY A 909 -17.62 21.75 4.16
CA GLY A 909 -17.81 22.94 4.99
C GLY A 909 -19.27 23.41 5.14
N ASP A 910 -20.28 22.58 4.87
CA ASP A 910 -21.70 22.93 5.06
C ASP A 910 -22.14 23.00 6.53
N GLY A 911 -21.39 22.33 7.43
CA GLY A 911 -21.62 22.29 8.87
C GLY A 911 -22.36 21.07 9.40
N LEU A 912 -22.68 20.10 8.55
CA LEU A 912 -22.77 18.69 8.93
C LEU A 912 -21.35 18.14 9.17
N ILE A 913 -21.28 16.96 9.78
CA ILE A 913 -20.05 16.17 9.80
C ILE A 913 -20.25 14.98 8.88
N ASN A 914 -19.17 14.40 8.36
CA ASN A 914 -19.22 13.24 7.45
C ASN A 914 -20.18 12.14 7.97
N ALA A 915 -20.21 11.85 9.27
CA ALA A 915 -21.12 10.85 9.88
C ALA A 915 -22.60 11.23 9.98
N LEU A 916 -22.96 12.39 9.46
CA LEU A 916 -24.31 12.94 9.37
C LEU A 916 -24.58 13.49 7.95
N ASP A 917 -23.63 13.38 7.03
CA ASP A 917 -23.65 13.95 5.68
C ASP A 917 -23.57 12.84 4.61
N PRO A 918 -24.65 12.60 3.85
CA PRO A 918 -24.67 11.58 2.82
C PRO A 918 -23.72 11.75 1.63
N ASP A 919 -23.21 12.96 1.38
CA ASP A 919 -22.44 13.37 0.20
C ASP A 919 -21.29 14.27 0.68
N SER A 920 -20.34 13.69 1.44
CA SER A 920 -19.39 14.41 2.31
C SER A 920 -18.54 15.50 1.63
N ASP A 921 -18.36 15.44 0.31
CA ASP A 921 -17.66 16.44 -0.49
C ASP A 921 -18.56 17.25 -1.46
N ASN A 922 -19.86 16.98 -1.41
CA ASN A 922 -20.94 17.57 -2.19
C ASN A 922 -20.73 17.57 -3.71
N ASP A 923 -20.19 16.46 -4.20
CA ASP A 923 -20.00 16.10 -5.60
C ASP A 923 -21.29 15.63 -6.31
N GLY A 924 -22.22 15.03 -5.55
CA GLY A 924 -23.45 14.40 -6.03
C GLY A 924 -23.43 12.86 -6.00
N LEU A 925 -22.32 12.24 -5.61
CA LEU A 925 -22.16 10.80 -5.40
C LEU A 925 -22.07 10.49 -3.90
N PHE A 926 -23.18 10.12 -3.29
CA PHE A 926 -23.19 9.66 -1.90
C PHE A 926 -22.07 8.66 -1.55
N ASP A 927 -21.38 8.84 -0.41
CA ASP A 927 -20.11 8.18 -0.03
C ASP A 927 -20.15 6.64 -0.21
N GLY A 928 -21.25 6.00 0.16
CA GLY A 928 -21.49 4.57 0.05
C GLY A 928 -21.53 4.08 -1.39
N THR A 929 -21.85 4.95 -2.34
CA THR A 929 -21.71 4.69 -3.79
C THR A 929 -20.24 4.65 -4.19
N GLU A 930 -19.46 5.59 -3.70
CA GLU A 930 -18.07 5.86 -4.07
C GLU A 930 -17.10 4.85 -3.49
N MET A 931 -17.26 4.55 -2.20
CA MET A 931 -16.58 3.46 -1.51
C MET A 931 -17.02 2.07 -2.03
N GLY A 932 -18.05 2.00 -2.89
CA GLY A 932 -18.53 0.79 -3.57
C GLY A 932 -19.34 -0.16 -2.67
N PHE A 933 -20.05 0.38 -1.69
CA PHE A 933 -21.00 -0.34 -0.85
C PHE A 933 -22.33 -0.63 -1.58
N ASP A 934 -23.22 -1.36 -0.91
CA ASP A 934 -24.62 -1.49 -1.33
C ASP A 934 -25.54 -1.16 -0.17
N CYS A 935 -26.75 -0.66 -0.47
CA CYS A 935 -27.80 -0.34 0.51
C CYS A 935 -28.39 -1.57 1.21
N SER A 936 -27.53 -2.41 1.79
CA SER A 936 -27.87 -3.53 2.65
C SER A 936 -26.95 -3.64 3.87
N GLY A 937 -26.32 -2.51 4.24
CA GLY A 937 -25.61 -2.30 5.50
C GLY A 937 -26.46 -2.57 6.76
N PRO A 938 -25.82 -2.66 7.94
CA PRO A 938 -26.48 -2.35 9.21
C PRO A 938 -26.81 -0.84 9.26
N GLY A 939 -27.88 -0.43 9.94
CA GLY A 939 -28.44 0.93 9.85
C GLY A 939 -29.25 1.11 8.55
N THR A 940 -28.70 1.76 7.53
CA THR A 940 -29.27 2.08 6.20
C THR A 940 -30.78 1.85 6.00
N ASP A 941 -31.62 2.87 6.25
CA ASP A 941 -33.00 2.96 5.76
C ASP A 941 -33.07 3.61 4.37
N VAL A 942 -32.93 2.75 3.35
CA VAL A 942 -33.17 2.98 1.91
C VAL A 942 -34.59 3.51 1.55
N SER A 943 -35.35 4.02 2.52
CA SER A 943 -36.57 4.79 2.32
C SER A 943 -36.50 6.26 2.74
N ARG A 944 -35.37 6.75 3.29
CA ARG A 944 -35.00 8.19 3.26
C ARG A 944 -34.73 8.61 1.81
N GLY A 945 -33.56 8.29 1.29
CA GLY A 945 -33.21 8.58 -0.11
C GLY A 945 -31.71 8.42 -0.41
N HIS A 946 -30.94 8.59 0.66
CA HIS A 946 -29.51 8.89 0.69
C HIS A 946 -28.62 7.72 0.25
N CYS A 947 -29.05 6.46 0.31
CA CYS A 947 -28.25 5.37 -0.28
C CYS A 947 -28.56 5.06 -1.75
N ARG A 948 -27.50 5.05 -2.58
CA ARG A 948 -27.53 4.65 -3.99
C ARG A 948 -26.62 3.43 -4.24
N PRO A 949 -27.17 2.24 -4.56
CA PRO A 949 -26.34 1.04 -4.63
C PRO A 949 -25.48 1.04 -5.88
N ASP A 950 -24.16 0.95 -5.70
CA ASP A 950 -23.16 0.85 -6.78
C ASP A 950 -23.50 -0.26 -7.79
N ALA A 951 -23.41 0.11 -9.07
CA ALA A 951 -23.78 -0.71 -10.21
C ALA A 951 -22.69 -1.66 -10.74
N ASP A 952 -21.41 -1.54 -10.35
CA ASP A 952 -20.32 -2.45 -10.75
C ASP A 952 -19.62 -3.28 -9.64
N GLN A 953 -19.91 -3.00 -8.37
CA GLN A 953 -19.48 -3.73 -7.16
C GLN A 953 -18.01 -3.46 -6.77
N GLY A 954 -17.67 -2.18 -6.61
CA GLY A 954 -16.34 -1.66 -6.27
C GLY A 954 -15.30 -1.96 -7.36
N ALA A 955 -15.66 -1.77 -8.62
CA ALA A 955 -14.74 -1.83 -9.76
C ALA A 955 -14.38 -0.44 -10.31
N THR A 956 -15.24 0.56 -10.06
CA THR A 956 -14.94 2.00 -9.99
C THR A 956 -15.18 2.42 -8.54
N THR A 957 -14.36 3.33 -8.00
CA THR A 957 -14.48 3.91 -6.65
C THR A 957 -13.74 5.25 -6.64
N THR A 958 -14.27 6.21 -5.90
CA THR A 958 -13.79 7.58 -5.72
C THR A 958 -13.51 7.83 -4.23
N ASP A 959 -12.99 9.01 -3.87
CA ASP A 959 -12.62 9.36 -2.50
C ASP A 959 -13.66 10.36 -1.95
N PRO A 960 -14.53 9.98 -0.99
CA PRO A 960 -15.71 10.78 -0.60
C PRO A 960 -15.42 12.10 0.11
N LEU A 961 -14.14 12.44 0.28
CA LEU A 961 -13.70 13.71 0.87
C LEU A 961 -12.98 14.60 -0.17
N ASP A 962 -12.95 14.23 -1.44
CA ASP A 962 -12.27 14.94 -2.52
C ASP A 962 -13.11 14.92 -3.81
N PRO A 963 -13.85 16.01 -4.11
CA PRO A 963 -14.87 16.04 -5.15
C PRO A 963 -14.28 16.09 -6.57
N ASP A 964 -13.03 15.71 -6.77
CA ASP A 964 -12.28 15.61 -8.03
C ASP A 964 -11.12 14.61 -7.82
N THR A 965 -11.44 13.34 -7.50
CA THR A 965 -10.51 12.23 -7.12
C THR A 965 -9.23 12.15 -7.98
N ASP A 966 -9.25 12.68 -9.20
CA ASP A 966 -8.16 12.56 -10.17
C ASP A 966 -7.38 13.84 -10.54
N ASP A 967 -7.68 14.98 -9.88
CA ASP A 967 -7.11 16.32 -10.13
C ASP A 967 -7.38 16.84 -11.58
N GLY A 968 -8.45 16.39 -12.23
CA GLY A 968 -8.78 16.70 -13.63
C GLY A 968 -9.38 18.10 -13.80
N GLY A 969 -10.25 18.48 -12.87
CA GLY A 969 -11.00 19.74 -12.85
C GLY A 969 -12.47 19.60 -13.23
N VAL A 970 -13.06 18.43 -13.03
CA VAL A 970 -14.50 18.11 -13.16
C VAL A 970 -14.83 17.07 -12.08
N SER A 971 -15.92 17.28 -11.35
CA SER A 971 -16.25 16.40 -10.23
C SER A 971 -16.68 14.99 -10.64
N ASP A 972 -16.51 14.03 -9.74
CA ASP A 972 -16.74 12.61 -9.97
C ASP A 972 -18.20 12.26 -10.31
N GLY A 973 -19.19 12.94 -9.72
CA GLY A 973 -20.62 12.87 -10.01
C GLY A 973 -21.02 13.63 -11.27
N ASN A 974 -20.23 14.61 -11.68
CA ASN A 974 -20.33 15.17 -13.04
C ASN A 974 -19.84 14.17 -14.09
N GLU A 975 -18.77 13.45 -13.80
CA GLU A 975 -18.16 12.42 -14.62
C GLU A 975 -19.08 11.18 -14.71
N ASP A 976 -19.47 10.55 -13.59
CA ASP A 976 -20.60 9.62 -13.50
C ASP A 976 -21.94 10.36 -13.45
N THR A 977 -22.31 10.95 -14.57
CA THR A 977 -23.56 11.72 -14.74
C THR A 977 -24.87 10.97 -14.41
N ASN A 978 -24.82 9.67 -14.11
CA ASN A 978 -25.96 8.88 -13.66
C ASN A 978 -25.83 8.38 -12.21
N LEU A 979 -24.81 8.85 -11.48
CA LEU A 979 -24.55 8.76 -10.05
C LEU A 979 -24.54 7.31 -9.50
N ASN A 980 -24.10 6.33 -10.29
CA ASN A 980 -24.30 4.90 -9.98
C ASN A 980 -23.01 4.13 -9.64
N GLY A 981 -21.91 4.83 -9.35
CA GLY A 981 -20.60 4.26 -9.06
C GLY A 981 -19.98 3.54 -10.26
N ARG A 982 -20.44 3.83 -11.49
CA ARG A 982 -20.06 3.02 -12.66
C ARG A 982 -20.15 3.76 -13.99
N ILE A 983 -18.97 3.90 -14.59
CA ILE A 983 -18.71 4.28 -15.98
C ILE A 983 -19.61 3.49 -16.98
N ASP A 984 -20.56 4.20 -17.62
CA ASP A 984 -21.51 3.66 -18.60
C ASP A 984 -21.28 4.25 -20.03
N GLU A 985 -22.20 4.02 -20.99
CA GLU A 985 -22.00 4.44 -22.40
C GLU A 985 -22.39 5.92 -22.62
N GLY A 986 -21.65 6.85 -22.01
CA GLY A 986 -21.85 8.29 -22.21
C GLY A 986 -21.09 9.20 -21.25
N GLU A 987 -20.75 8.69 -20.07
CA GLU A 987 -19.93 9.30 -19.02
C GLU A 987 -18.42 9.33 -19.36
N THR A 988 -17.66 10.08 -18.57
CA THR A 988 -16.20 10.08 -18.46
C THR A 988 -15.76 9.09 -17.35
N ASP A 989 -14.50 9.10 -16.91
CA ASP A 989 -13.91 8.11 -15.99
C ASP A 989 -13.33 8.88 -14.79
N PRO A 990 -14.00 8.90 -13.60
CA PRO A 990 -13.65 9.62 -12.35
C PRO A 990 -12.24 9.37 -11.74
N ASN A 991 -11.27 8.95 -12.57
CA ASN A 991 -10.01 8.28 -12.25
C ASN A 991 -9.01 8.36 -13.47
N ASP A 992 -9.31 9.10 -14.55
CA ASP A 992 -8.43 9.45 -15.69
C ASP A 992 -8.54 10.96 -16.08
N PRO A 993 -7.66 11.87 -15.58
CA PRO A 993 -7.74 13.35 -15.71
C PRO A 993 -7.37 13.86 -17.12
N SER A 994 -7.86 13.16 -18.13
CA SER A 994 -7.51 13.36 -19.52
C SER A 994 -8.69 13.24 -20.48
N ASP A 995 -9.91 12.92 -20.01
CA ASP A 995 -11.13 12.99 -20.81
C ASP A 995 -12.29 13.88 -20.29
N ASP A 996 -12.29 14.30 -19.02
CA ASP A 996 -12.96 15.47 -18.42
C ASP A 996 -13.10 16.72 -19.32
N ASN A 997 -12.11 16.99 -20.19
CA ASN A 997 -12.17 18.03 -21.23
C ASN A 997 -13.29 17.84 -22.30
N GLU A 998 -14.05 16.75 -22.26
CA GLU A 998 -15.24 16.49 -23.07
C GLU A 998 -16.57 16.75 -22.31
N VAL A 999 -16.55 16.97 -20.99
CA VAL A 999 -17.68 17.44 -20.17
C VAL A 999 -18.01 18.90 -20.50
N VAL A 1000 -19.27 19.31 -20.33
CA VAL A 1000 -19.77 20.63 -20.70
C VAL A 1000 -20.68 21.16 -19.61
N ASP A 1001 -20.28 22.27 -19.01
CA ASP A 1001 -21.10 23.20 -18.23
C ASP A 1001 -21.41 24.42 -19.14
N SER A 1002 -22.66 24.92 -19.11
CA SER A 1002 -23.16 25.95 -20.04
C SER A 1002 -23.22 27.37 -19.47
N ASP A 1003 -23.27 27.51 -18.15
CA ASP A 1003 -23.57 28.74 -17.41
C ASP A 1003 -22.56 29.06 -16.31
N GLY A 1004 -21.92 28.06 -15.73
CA GLY A 1004 -20.74 28.17 -14.89
C GLY A 1004 -21.01 28.13 -13.39
N ASP A 1005 -21.92 27.27 -12.93
CA ASP A 1005 -22.19 26.99 -11.51
C ASP A 1005 -21.31 25.88 -10.93
N GLY A 1006 -21.02 24.83 -11.70
CA GLY A 1006 -20.29 23.65 -11.23
C GLY A 1006 -20.90 22.34 -11.75
N LEU A 1007 -22.18 22.35 -12.14
CA LEU A 1007 -22.86 21.17 -12.66
C LEU A 1007 -22.79 21.08 -14.19
N SER A 1008 -22.76 19.87 -14.71
CA SER A 1008 -22.70 19.61 -16.15
C SER A 1008 -24.08 19.61 -16.81
N ASP A 1009 -24.13 20.05 -18.08
CA ASP A 1009 -25.29 20.03 -19.01
C ASP A 1009 -26.09 18.73 -18.94
N GLN A 1010 -25.43 17.62 -18.58
CA GLN A 1010 -25.96 16.27 -18.61
C GLN A 1010 -26.37 15.78 -17.20
N LEU A 1011 -25.75 16.25 -16.12
CA LEU A 1011 -26.12 15.99 -14.72
C LEU A 1011 -27.36 16.78 -14.34
N GLU A 1012 -27.40 18.06 -14.68
CA GLU A 1012 -28.57 18.92 -14.50
C GLU A 1012 -29.83 18.35 -15.19
N ILE A 1013 -29.66 17.80 -16.41
CA ILE A 1013 -30.72 17.10 -17.15
C ILE A 1013 -31.17 15.81 -16.44
N PHE A 1014 -30.29 15.21 -15.63
CA PHE A 1014 -30.55 14.00 -14.85
C PHE A 1014 -31.31 14.33 -13.55
N ILE A 1015 -30.81 15.27 -12.74
CA ILE A 1015 -31.40 15.68 -11.45
C ILE A 1015 -32.68 16.51 -11.64
N GLY A 1016 -32.67 17.55 -12.50
CA GLY A 1016 -33.87 18.27 -12.91
C GLY A 1016 -33.78 19.78 -13.17
N THR A 1017 -32.62 20.38 -12.88
CA THR A 1017 -32.26 21.80 -13.07
C THR A 1017 -32.23 22.23 -14.57
N ASP A 1018 -32.01 23.52 -14.89
CA ASP A 1018 -31.96 24.02 -16.29
C ASP A 1018 -30.53 24.47 -16.70
N PRO A 1019 -29.84 23.76 -17.64
CA PRO A 1019 -28.49 24.03 -18.19
C PRO A 1019 -28.17 25.39 -18.83
N ASN A 1020 -28.81 26.45 -18.35
CA ASN A 1020 -28.78 27.82 -18.83
C ASN A 1020 -29.25 28.84 -17.74
N ASP A 1021 -29.61 28.39 -16.54
CA ASP A 1021 -30.14 29.13 -15.40
C ASP A 1021 -29.57 28.55 -14.07
N ALA A 1022 -28.25 28.71 -13.87
CA ALA A 1022 -27.40 28.39 -12.70
C ALA A 1022 -27.92 28.63 -11.25
N ASP A 1023 -29.14 29.10 -11.10
CA ASP A 1023 -29.89 29.32 -9.85
C ASP A 1023 -31.36 29.05 -10.24
N SER A 1024 -31.72 27.77 -10.25
CA SER A 1024 -32.93 27.22 -10.86
C SER A 1024 -34.19 27.69 -10.13
N ASP A 1025 -34.07 27.94 -8.83
CA ASP A 1025 -35.14 28.14 -7.87
C ASP A 1025 -35.31 29.65 -7.46
N ASP A 1026 -34.26 30.48 -7.65
CA ASP A 1026 -34.05 31.89 -7.24
C ASP A 1026 -33.91 32.15 -5.72
N ASP A 1027 -33.42 31.22 -4.91
CA ASP A 1027 -33.17 31.38 -3.46
C ASP A 1027 -31.94 32.24 -3.12
N GLY A 1028 -30.88 32.22 -3.94
CA GLY A 1028 -29.63 32.96 -3.71
C GLY A 1028 -28.34 32.14 -3.70
N VAL A 1029 -28.41 30.81 -3.59
CA VAL A 1029 -27.33 29.86 -3.84
C VAL A 1029 -27.22 29.62 -5.36
N LEU A 1030 -26.28 28.81 -5.82
CA LEU A 1030 -26.22 28.28 -7.19
C LEU A 1030 -26.46 26.78 -7.16
N ASP A 1031 -27.03 26.19 -8.22
CA ASP A 1031 -27.42 24.77 -8.26
C ASP A 1031 -26.28 23.78 -7.90
N GLY A 1032 -25.01 24.17 -8.06
CA GLY A 1032 -23.82 23.41 -7.68
C GLY A 1032 -22.95 24.04 -6.58
N ASP A 1033 -23.44 25.10 -5.92
CA ASP A 1033 -22.90 25.62 -4.64
C ASP A 1033 -23.83 25.19 -3.47
N GLU A 1034 -24.79 24.27 -3.69
CA GLU A 1034 -25.82 23.87 -2.73
C GLU A 1034 -25.47 22.59 -1.94
N PRO A 1035 -25.66 22.60 -0.61
CA PRO A 1035 -25.55 21.41 0.24
C PRO A 1035 -26.47 20.26 -0.20
N ASN A 1036 -25.90 19.07 -0.35
CA ASN A 1036 -26.59 17.84 -0.77
C ASN A 1036 -27.50 18.05 -2.00
N PHE A 1037 -27.02 18.79 -3.01
CA PHE A 1037 -27.84 19.33 -4.12
C PHE A 1037 -28.73 18.30 -4.86
N SER A 1038 -28.40 17.01 -4.76
CA SER A 1038 -29.11 15.89 -5.41
C SER A 1038 -30.20 15.20 -4.55
N ASP A 1039 -30.27 15.48 -3.25
CA ASP A 1039 -31.20 14.86 -2.28
C ASP A 1039 -32.53 15.62 -2.08
N ASP A 1040 -33.54 14.98 -1.45
CA ASP A 1040 -34.91 15.45 -1.16
C ASP A 1040 -35.10 15.55 0.36
N HIS A 1041 -34.36 16.45 1.01
CA HIS A 1041 -34.10 16.46 2.46
C HIS A 1041 -35.39 16.47 3.34
N ASP A 1042 -36.31 17.43 3.12
CA ASP A 1042 -37.58 17.51 3.87
C ASP A 1042 -38.62 16.42 3.45
N GLY A 1043 -38.45 15.84 2.26
CA GLY A 1043 -39.35 14.87 1.64
C GLY A 1043 -40.63 15.44 0.99
N ASP A 1044 -40.66 16.71 0.56
CA ASP A 1044 -41.71 17.30 -0.30
C ASP A 1044 -41.81 16.57 -1.65
N GLY A 1045 -40.66 16.16 -2.20
CA GLY A 1045 -40.49 15.64 -3.55
C GLY A 1045 -39.94 16.68 -4.55
N LEU A 1046 -39.24 17.69 -4.04
CA LEU A 1046 -38.22 18.47 -4.75
C LEU A 1046 -36.85 17.97 -4.30
N ILE A 1047 -35.79 18.34 -5.02
CA ILE A 1047 -34.43 18.18 -4.49
C ILE A 1047 -33.96 19.54 -3.98
N ASN A 1048 -32.94 19.59 -3.13
CA ASN A 1048 -32.39 20.84 -2.58
C ASN A 1048 -32.20 21.89 -3.70
N ALA A 1049 -31.52 21.51 -4.81
CA ALA A 1049 -31.29 22.36 -6.01
C ALA A 1049 -32.56 22.82 -6.79
N LEU A 1050 -33.74 22.54 -6.26
CA LEU A 1050 -35.05 22.95 -6.77
C LEU A 1050 -36.01 23.43 -5.66
N ASP A 1051 -35.63 23.43 -4.38
CA ASP A 1051 -36.46 23.89 -3.24
C ASP A 1051 -35.78 25.01 -2.41
N PRO A 1052 -36.33 26.24 -2.42
CA PRO A 1052 -35.69 27.40 -1.78
C PRO A 1052 -35.55 27.40 -0.25
N ASP A 1053 -35.90 26.32 0.43
CA ASP A 1053 -36.29 26.24 1.87
C ASP A 1053 -36.12 24.75 2.28
N SER A 1054 -34.90 24.21 2.16
CA SER A 1054 -34.60 22.76 2.09
C SER A 1054 -35.03 21.90 3.30
N ASP A 1055 -35.40 22.53 4.41
CA ASP A 1055 -35.83 21.89 5.67
C ASP A 1055 -37.30 22.22 6.10
N ASP A 1056 -38.05 23.04 5.34
CA ASP A 1056 -39.39 23.64 5.65
C ASP A 1056 -39.45 24.37 7.03
N ASP A 1057 -38.31 24.87 7.53
CA ASP A 1057 -38.21 25.81 8.65
C ASP A 1057 -38.88 27.16 8.30
N GLY A 1058 -38.56 27.62 7.10
CA GLY A 1058 -38.99 28.88 6.55
C GLY A 1058 -37.93 29.98 6.49
N LEU A 1059 -36.67 29.78 6.83
CA LEU A 1059 -35.64 30.64 6.24
C LEU A 1059 -35.60 30.35 4.72
N PHE A 1060 -34.45 30.46 4.09
CA PHE A 1060 -34.26 30.20 2.68
C PHE A 1060 -32.76 30.07 2.55
N ASP A 1061 -32.26 29.03 1.91
CA ASP A 1061 -30.94 28.45 2.13
C ASP A 1061 -29.80 29.50 1.99
N GLY A 1062 -29.86 30.34 0.96
CA GLY A 1062 -28.94 31.46 0.73
C GLY A 1062 -29.03 32.62 1.75
N THR A 1063 -30.06 32.65 2.60
CA THR A 1063 -30.14 33.50 3.81
C THR A 1063 -29.34 32.89 4.95
N GLU A 1064 -29.32 31.56 5.05
CA GLU A 1064 -28.78 30.75 6.15
C GLU A 1064 -27.28 30.63 6.01
N MET A 1065 -26.82 30.36 4.79
CA MET A 1065 -25.43 30.50 4.33
C MET A 1065 -24.93 31.97 4.33
N GLY A 1066 -25.77 32.95 4.72
CA GLY A 1066 -25.38 34.36 4.85
C GLY A 1066 -25.12 35.10 3.53
N LEU A 1067 -25.67 34.61 2.42
CA LEU A 1067 -25.46 35.15 1.07
C LEU A 1067 -26.36 36.37 0.77
N ASP A 1068 -26.14 36.98 -0.40
CA ASP A 1068 -26.96 38.10 -0.89
C ASP A 1068 -27.54 37.84 -2.28
N CYS A 1069 -28.79 38.28 -2.51
CA CYS A 1069 -29.47 38.18 -3.82
C CYS A 1069 -28.87 39.10 -4.91
N SER A 1070 -27.54 39.26 -4.96
CA SER A 1070 -26.85 40.07 -5.98
C SER A 1070 -26.23 39.27 -7.11
N ASN A 1071 -26.25 37.93 -7.01
CA ASN A 1071 -25.89 37.03 -8.11
C ASN A 1071 -26.72 37.37 -9.37
N PRO A 1072 -26.11 37.43 -10.57
CA PRO A 1072 -26.84 37.68 -11.80
C PRO A 1072 -27.78 36.57 -12.28
N ALA A 1073 -27.68 35.36 -11.72
CA ALA A 1073 -28.60 34.24 -11.96
C ALA A 1073 -29.97 34.56 -11.29
N THR A 1074 -30.02 34.58 -9.95
CA THR A 1074 -31.18 34.92 -9.09
C THR A 1074 -32.15 35.98 -9.64
N ASP A 1075 -33.29 35.57 -10.21
CA ASP A 1075 -34.46 36.44 -10.44
C ASP A 1075 -35.21 36.72 -9.13
N THR A 1076 -34.65 37.68 -8.40
CA THR A 1076 -35.25 38.45 -7.28
C THR A 1076 -36.70 38.95 -7.48
N THR A 1077 -37.37 38.66 -8.60
CA THR A 1077 -38.81 38.82 -8.78
C THR A 1077 -39.66 37.57 -8.48
N LYS A 1078 -39.10 36.35 -8.36
CA LYS A 1078 -39.77 35.16 -7.78
C LYS A 1078 -40.09 35.37 -6.29
N ASN A 1079 -39.24 36.10 -5.56
CA ASN A 1079 -39.31 36.37 -4.10
C ASN A 1079 -39.08 35.12 -3.24
N THR A 1080 -38.16 34.27 -3.71
CA THR A 1080 -37.54 33.15 -3.00
C THR A 1080 -36.31 33.68 -2.26
N CYS A 1081 -35.33 34.32 -2.90
CA CYS A 1081 -34.25 34.98 -2.13
C CYS A 1081 -34.67 36.14 -1.19
N ILE A 1082 -34.17 36.12 0.05
CA ILE A 1082 -34.04 37.27 0.95
C ILE A 1082 -32.56 37.52 1.27
N PRO A 1083 -31.99 38.72 1.03
CA PRO A 1083 -30.57 38.92 1.31
C PRO A 1083 -30.32 39.06 2.81
N ASP A 1084 -29.30 38.37 3.30
CA ASP A 1084 -28.81 38.54 4.66
C ASP A 1084 -28.42 40.02 4.96
N ALA A 1085 -28.59 40.41 6.21
CA ALA A 1085 -28.48 41.78 6.68
C ALA A 1085 -27.23 42.14 7.49
N ASP A 1086 -26.40 41.18 7.95
CA ASP A 1086 -25.08 41.50 8.53
C ASP A 1086 -23.84 40.98 7.79
N GLY A 1087 -24.03 40.14 6.78
CA GLY A 1087 -23.02 39.56 5.90
C GLY A 1087 -22.44 38.27 6.47
N GLY A 1088 -23.30 37.31 6.82
CA GLY A 1088 -22.92 36.03 7.42
C GLY A 1088 -22.27 36.18 8.79
N ALA A 1089 -22.75 37.10 9.64
CA ALA A 1089 -22.30 37.18 11.04
C ALA A 1089 -23.19 36.36 11.99
N THR A 1090 -24.31 35.86 11.48
CA THR A 1090 -25.08 34.73 11.98
C THR A 1090 -25.47 33.90 10.75
N THR A 1091 -25.35 32.59 10.87
CA THR A 1091 -25.67 31.59 9.84
C THR A 1091 -26.37 30.43 10.55
N THR A 1092 -27.14 29.67 9.79
CA THR A 1092 -27.86 28.45 10.19
C THR A 1092 -27.58 27.37 9.16
N ASN A 1093 -27.79 26.10 9.50
CA ASN A 1093 -27.61 25.01 8.53
C ASN A 1093 -28.90 24.88 7.70
N PRO A 1094 -28.88 25.03 6.35
CA PRO A 1094 -30.07 24.92 5.52
C PRO A 1094 -30.69 23.50 5.47
N LEU A 1095 -29.99 22.51 6.04
CA LEU A 1095 -30.40 21.13 6.21
C LEU A 1095 -30.73 20.77 7.69
N ASP A 1096 -30.74 21.73 8.63
CA ASP A 1096 -31.21 21.50 10.00
C ASP A 1096 -32.14 22.62 10.52
N ALA A 1097 -33.43 22.30 10.50
CA ALA A 1097 -34.51 23.16 10.97
C ALA A 1097 -34.48 23.54 12.46
N ASP A 1098 -33.49 23.17 13.26
CA ASP A 1098 -33.31 23.60 14.66
C ASP A 1098 -31.82 23.64 15.02
N THR A 1099 -30.98 24.34 14.23
CA THR A 1099 -29.49 24.41 14.26
C THR A 1099 -28.82 24.32 15.65
N ASP A 1100 -29.48 24.82 16.71
CA ASP A 1100 -28.92 24.87 18.07
C ASP A 1100 -29.48 23.83 19.07
N ASP A 1101 -30.40 22.97 18.61
CA ASP A 1101 -31.07 21.91 19.37
C ASP A 1101 -31.91 22.45 20.56
N GLY A 1102 -32.27 23.74 20.50
CA GLY A 1102 -33.06 24.48 21.49
C GLY A 1102 -34.54 24.09 21.54
N GLY A 1103 -35.04 23.44 20.48
CA GLY A 1103 -36.41 22.98 20.33
C GLY A 1103 -37.34 24.04 19.72
N VAL A 1104 -36.80 25.01 18.99
CA VAL A 1104 -37.54 26.08 18.31
C VAL A 1104 -36.83 26.53 17.03
N ILE A 1105 -37.34 26.01 15.92
CA ILE A 1105 -36.90 26.27 14.56
C ILE A 1105 -36.50 27.72 14.24
N ASP A 1106 -35.46 27.88 13.42
CA ASP A 1106 -34.76 29.12 13.12
C ASP A 1106 -35.65 30.19 12.45
N GLY A 1107 -36.68 29.78 11.72
CA GLY A 1107 -37.75 30.60 11.15
C GLY A 1107 -38.80 31.07 12.15
N GLU A 1108 -38.87 30.47 13.35
CA GLU A 1108 -39.53 31.05 14.54
C GLU A 1108 -38.56 31.88 15.43
N GLU A 1109 -37.24 31.69 15.30
CA GLU A 1109 -36.17 32.52 15.91
C GLU A 1109 -36.05 33.87 15.21
N ASP A 1110 -35.61 33.87 13.95
CA ASP A 1110 -35.62 35.00 13.03
C ASP A 1110 -37.03 35.23 12.45
N THR A 1111 -37.87 35.83 13.28
CA THR A 1111 -39.22 36.29 12.92
C THR A 1111 -39.27 37.22 11.69
N ASN A 1112 -38.15 37.80 11.24
CA ASN A 1112 -38.10 38.73 10.12
C ASN A 1112 -37.38 38.22 8.86
N LYS A 1113 -36.74 37.04 8.95
CA LYS A 1113 -36.18 36.20 7.87
C LYS A 1113 -35.17 36.96 7.04
N ASN A 1114 -34.07 37.36 7.67
CA ASN A 1114 -33.02 38.20 7.09
C ASN A 1114 -31.62 37.92 7.66
N GLY A 1115 -31.40 36.74 8.26
CA GLY A 1115 -30.10 36.23 8.73
C GLY A 1115 -29.50 36.96 9.94
N GLN A 1116 -30.19 37.96 10.51
CA GLN A 1116 -29.63 38.83 11.54
C GLN A 1116 -30.41 38.75 12.84
N VAL A 1117 -29.70 38.46 13.94
CA VAL A 1117 -30.19 38.54 15.33
C VAL A 1117 -30.58 39.99 15.71
N ASP A 1118 -31.78 40.42 15.33
CA ASP A 1118 -32.27 41.80 15.50
C ASP A 1118 -32.93 42.00 16.90
N PRO A 1119 -32.92 43.23 17.48
CA PRO A 1119 -33.36 43.45 18.87
C PRO A 1119 -34.85 43.20 19.19
N GLY A 1120 -35.21 41.94 19.39
CA GLY A 1120 -36.56 41.47 19.72
C GLY A 1120 -36.92 40.11 19.13
N GLU A 1121 -36.11 39.60 18.21
CA GLU A 1121 -35.99 38.18 17.86
C GLU A 1121 -35.17 37.42 18.93
N ARG A 1122 -34.98 36.12 18.69
CA ARG A 1122 -34.08 35.24 19.44
C ARG A 1122 -32.83 34.97 18.58
N ASP A 1123 -32.01 33.99 18.94
CA ASP A 1123 -30.65 33.80 18.44
C ASP A 1123 -30.55 32.32 18.03
N PRO A 1124 -30.64 31.98 16.73
CA PRO A 1124 -30.66 30.60 16.19
C PRO A 1124 -29.45 29.69 16.54
N ASN A 1125 -28.61 30.12 17.49
CA ASN A 1125 -27.30 29.58 17.83
C ASN A 1125 -27.07 29.68 19.38
N ASP A 1126 -28.11 29.92 20.20
CA ASP A 1126 -28.06 29.92 21.69
C ASP A 1126 -29.29 29.22 22.32
N PRO A 1127 -29.24 27.88 22.53
CA PRO A 1127 -30.38 27.07 22.98
C PRO A 1127 -30.79 27.36 24.44
N SER A 1128 -30.10 28.30 25.07
CA SER A 1128 -30.44 28.80 26.40
C SER A 1128 -31.58 29.84 26.37
N ASP A 1129 -31.91 30.42 25.22
CA ASP A 1129 -32.92 31.48 25.06
C ASP A 1129 -34.38 30.94 25.11
N ASP A 1130 -34.64 29.82 24.43
CA ASP A 1130 -35.96 29.19 24.15
C ASP A 1130 -36.75 28.76 25.36
N ASN A 1131 -36.03 28.66 26.47
CA ASN A 1131 -36.50 28.32 27.80
C ASN A 1131 -37.58 29.27 28.37
N ASN A 1132 -38.12 30.22 27.58
CA ASN A 1132 -39.26 31.09 27.92
C ASN A 1132 -40.41 31.18 26.89
N VAL A 1133 -40.46 30.38 25.81
CA VAL A 1133 -41.58 30.43 24.84
C VAL A 1133 -42.95 30.20 25.52
N PRO A 1134 -43.93 31.11 25.38
CA PRO A 1134 -45.33 30.82 25.73
C PRO A 1134 -45.91 29.91 24.65
N PRO A 1135 -46.30 28.66 24.96
CA PRO A 1135 -46.38 27.59 23.97
C PRO A 1135 -47.37 27.88 22.84
N THR A 1136 -46.96 27.49 21.63
CA THR A 1136 -47.52 27.88 20.33
C THR A 1136 -49.03 27.66 20.28
N PRO A 1137 -49.84 28.69 19.99
CA PRO A 1137 -51.30 28.66 20.18
C PRO A 1137 -52.04 27.94 19.04
N CYS A 1138 -52.01 26.61 19.07
CA CYS A 1138 -52.60 25.71 18.09
C CYS A 1138 -54.15 25.62 18.13
N THR A 1139 -54.73 25.11 17.05
CA THR A 1139 -56.16 24.69 17.01
C THR A 1139 -56.40 23.30 16.45
N GLU A 1140 -55.37 22.67 15.88
CA GLU A 1140 -55.30 21.31 15.36
C GLU A 1140 -53.83 20.86 15.44
N ASP A 1141 -53.56 19.55 15.39
CA ASP A 1141 -52.23 19.00 15.73
C ASP A 1141 -51.15 19.41 14.71
N SER A 1142 -51.49 19.56 13.42
CA SER A 1142 -50.61 20.06 12.34
C SER A 1142 -50.30 21.57 12.43
N ALA A 1143 -50.34 22.14 13.63
CA ALA A 1143 -49.89 23.48 13.97
C ALA A 1143 -48.94 23.41 15.18
N CYS A 1144 -48.27 22.26 15.32
CA CYS A 1144 -47.33 21.86 16.36
C CYS A 1144 -46.22 20.97 15.74
N GLY A 1145 -45.71 21.38 14.57
CA GLY A 1145 -44.79 20.61 13.73
C GLY A 1145 -45.46 19.64 12.76
N GLY A 1146 -44.62 19.04 11.91
CA GLY A 1146 -44.96 18.09 10.84
C GLY A 1146 -45.60 16.78 11.31
N PRO A 1147 -45.97 15.87 10.38
CA PRO A 1147 -46.77 14.69 10.69
C PRO A 1147 -46.10 13.69 11.63
N ASN A 1148 -44.78 13.77 11.87
CA ASN A 1148 -44.05 12.92 12.81
C ASN A 1148 -43.45 13.65 14.03
N SER A 1149 -43.70 14.96 14.20
CA SER A 1149 -43.02 15.86 15.17
C SER A 1149 -43.09 15.51 16.68
N GLY A 1150 -43.72 14.40 17.07
CA GLY A 1150 -43.86 14.02 18.48
C GLY A 1150 -44.65 15.03 19.32
N SER A 1151 -45.34 15.98 18.69
CA SER A 1151 -46.01 17.12 19.31
C SER A 1151 -47.45 17.27 18.82
N ILE A 1152 -48.38 17.56 19.73
CA ILE A 1152 -49.82 17.65 19.44
C ILE A 1152 -50.46 18.84 20.13
N CYS A 1153 -51.63 19.24 19.63
CA CYS A 1153 -52.38 20.36 20.18
C CYS A 1153 -53.26 19.93 21.38
N ASP A 1154 -52.97 20.42 22.58
CA ASP A 1154 -53.86 20.20 23.74
C ASP A 1154 -55.17 21.00 23.55
N GLU A 1155 -56.29 20.29 23.35
CA GLU A 1155 -57.61 20.88 23.10
C GLU A 1155 -58.20 21.69 24.28
N ASP A 1156 -57.70 21.50 25.51
CA ASP A 1156 -58.18 22.17 26.73
C ASP A 1156 -57.38 23.46 27.04
N THR A 1157 -56.11 23.55 26.62
CA THR A 1157 -55.26 24.75 26.75
C THR A 1157 -55.10 25.55 25.46
N GLY A 1158 -55.19 24.90 24.30
CA GLY A 1158 -54.97 25.48 22.97
C GLY A 1158 -53.50 25.80 22.71
N THR A 1159 -52.62 24.88 23.08
CA THR A 1159 -51.15 25.03 23.06
C THR A 1159 -50.50 23.70 22.70
N CYS A 1160 -49.39 23.74 21.96
CA CYS A 1160 -48.61 22.54 21.63
C CYS A 1160 -48.01 21.88 22.88
N VAL A 1161 -47.98 20.54 22.89
CA VAL A 1161 -47.39 19.71 23.94
C VAL A 1161 -46.88 18.39 23.34
N ASN A 1162 -45.75 17.87 23.85
CA ASN A 1162 -45.20 16.59 23.41
C ASN A 1162 -46.22 15.46 23.65
N GLY A 1163 -46.48 14.67 22.61
CA GLY A 1163 -47.48 13.62 22.54
C GLY A 1163 -47.85 13.31 21.10
N CYS A 1164 -48.71 12.31 20.90
CA CYS A 1164 -49.00 11.77 19.56
C CYS A 1164 -50.47 11.30 19.46
N ARG A 1165 -51.02 11.15 18.24
CA ARG A 1165 -52.38 10.61 18.00
C ARG A 1165 -52.48 9.71 16.76
N GLY A 1166 -52.47 8.40 16.97
CA GLY A 1166 -52.30 7.40 15.91
C GLY A 1166 -53.38 7.24 14.81
N THR A 1167 -54.35 8.16 14.62
CA THR A 1167 -55.27 8.10 13.46
C THR A 1167 -55.63 9.43 12.76
N ASN A 1168 -55.44 10.60 13.37
CA ASN A 1168 -55.80 11.91 12.79
C ASN A 1168 -55.01 13.08 13.42
N GLY A 1169 -53.78 12.86 13.87
CA GLY A 1169 -52.86 13.86 14.42
C GLY A 1169 -51.43 13.34 14.34
N ASN A 1170 -50.48 14.14 14.82
CA ASN A 1170 -49.05 13.86 14.60
C ASN A 1170 -48.63 12.54 15.26
N SER A 1171 -47.72 11.84 14.58
CA SER A 1171 -47.07 10.60 15.01
C SER A 1171 -46.01 10.90 16.08
N CYS A 1172 -45.15 9.92 16.33
CA CYS A 1172 -43.88 10.15 17.00
C CYS A 1172 -42.76 10.25 15.95
N PRO A 1173 -41.59 10.78 16.33
CA PRO A 1173 -40.39 10.73 15.49
C PRO A 1173 -39.98 9.29 15.20
N SER A 1174 -38.94 9.11 14.36
CA SER A 1174 -38.37 7.80 14.08
C SER A 1174 -37.93 7.07 15.36
N GLY A 1175 -37.78 5.75 15.28
CA GLY A 1175 -37.52 4.87 16.44
C GLY A 1175 -38.64 4.76 17.50
N GLN A 1176 -39.62 5.68 17.53
CA GLN A 1176 -40.60 5.80 18.61
C GLN A 1176 -42.03 5.38 18.24
N VAL A 1177 -42.66 4.59 19.10
CA VAL A 1177 -44.07 4.18 18.96
C VAL A 1177 -45.01 5.05 19.79
N CYS A 1178 -46.04 5.56 19.13
CA CYS A 1178 -47.11 6.28 19.82
C CYS A 1178 -47.86 5.36 20.78
N SER A 1179 -47.90 5.71 22.07
CA SER A 1179 -48.65 4.95 23.09
C SER A 1179 -50.18 5.03 22.93
N SER A 1180 -50.67 5.86 22.00
CA SER A 1180 -52.07 5.95 21.58
C SER A 1180 -52.31 5.32 20.19
N THR A 1181 -53.50 4.76 20.01
CA THR A 1181 -53.95 4.10 18.76
C THR A 1181 -55.31 4.62 18.28
N ASP A 1182 -55.73 5.77 18.83
CA ASP A 1182 -56.93 6.51 18.42
C ASP A 1182 -56.70 8.03 18.59
N ASP A 1183 -57.74 8.83 18.38
CA ASP A 1183 -57.68 10.31 18.42
C ASP A 1183 -57.46 10.90 19.84
N THR A 1184 -56.98 10.12 20.80
CA THR A 1184 -56.60 10.60 22.15
C THR A 1184 -55.09 10.80 22.26
N ALA A 1185 -54.68 11.84 23.00
CA ALA A 1185 -53.28 12.15 23.28
C ALA A 1185 -52.55 10.95 23.91
N GLY A 1186 -51.57 10.42 23.17
CA GLY A 1186 -50.56 9.47 23.61
C GLY A 1186 -49.25 10.17 23.95
N THR A 1187 -48.23 9.36 24.18
CA THR A 1187 -46.84 9.75 24.42
C THR A 1187 -45.94 8.92 23.52
N CYS A 1188 -44.84 9.50 23.06
CA CYS A 1188 -43.80 8.77 22.36
C CYS A 1188 -42.93 7.97 23.34
N SER A 1189 -42.33 6.89 22.84
CA SER A 1189 -41.56 5.89 23.59
C SER A 1189 -40.93 4.91 22.59
N PRO A 1190 -39.68 4.45 22.75
CA PRO A 1190 -39.06 3.44 21.88
C PRO A 1190 -39.89 2.14 21.72
N ASP A 1191 -39.83 1.47 20.56
CA ASP A 1191 -40.62 0.26 20.28
C ASP A 1191 -40.22 -0.95 21.15
N PRO A 1192 -41.11 -1.50 22.01
CA PRO A 1192 -40.84 -2.73 22.75
C PRO A 1192 -40.94 -4.01 21.88
N GLY A 1193 -40.50 -3.95 20.62
CA GLY A 1193 -40.78 -4.91 19.54
C GLY A 1193 -39.64 -5.87 19.16
N GLY A 1194 -38.37 -5.52 19.45
CA GLY A 1194 -37.17 -6.30 19.11
C GLY A 1194 -36.83 -7.47 20.08
N PRO A 1195 -36.09 -8.51 19.64
CA PRO A 1195 -35.87 -9.73 20.42
C PRO A 1195 -34.63 -9.72 21.34
N ALA A 1196 -34.74 -9.15 22.53
CA ALA A 1196 -33.68 -9.21 23.56
C ALA A 1196 -33.38 -10.62 24.11
N GLU A 1197 -32.14 -10.86 24.57
CA GLU A 1197 -31.74 -11.60 25.82
C GLU A 1197 -30.19 -11.63 25.98
N PRO A 1198 -29.60 -11.68 27.20
CA PRO A 1198 -30.13 -11.34 28.53
C PRO A 1198 -29.14 -10.59 29.48
N GLY A 1199 -29.65 -9.64 30.26
CA GLY A 1199 -28.83 -8.71 31.07
C GLY A 1199 -28.22 -9.20 32.40
N SER A 1200 -27.73 -8.22 33.16
CA SER A 1200 -26.90 -8.35 34.37
C SER A 1200 -27.62 -8.82 35.66
N ASP A 1201 -26.83 -9.06 36.71
CA ASP A 1201 -27.05 -10.02 37.79
C ASP A 1201 -28.11 -9.62 38.87
N ASP A 1202 -29.08 -10.49 39.19
CA ASP A 1202 -29.40 -10.77 40.61
C ASP A 1202 -30.13 -12.12 40.90
N LEU A 1203 -29.48 -12.95 41.70
CA LEU A 1203 -29.98 -14.00 42.62
C LEU A 1203 -31.44 -14.53 42.52
N TYR A 1204 -31.63 -15.76 42.03
CA TYR A 1204 -31.92 -16.97 42.88
C TYR A 1204 -32.22 -18.26 42.08
N ALA A 1205 -31.86 -19.42 42.65
CA ALA A 1205 -32.00 -20.75 42.05
C ALA A 1205 -33.42 -21.36 42.09
N GLU A 1206 -33.82 -22.12 41.05
CA GLU A 1206 -34.12 -23.58 41.14
C GLU A 1206 -34.59 -24.22 39.79
N GLY A 1207 -33.87 -25.23 39.30
CA GLY A 1207 -34.46 -26.54 38.99
C GLY A 1207 -35.01 -26.91 37.58
N ASN A 1208 -34.22 -27.74 36.87
CA ASN A 1208 -34.67 -28.91 36.08
C ASN A 1208 -35.60 -28.74 34.84
N GLY A 1209 -35.00 -28.56 33.65
CA GLY A 1209 -34.69 -29.66 32.71
C GLY A 1209 -35.78 -30.39 31.87
N LEU A 1210 -35.35 -30.73 30.64
CA LEU A 1210 -35.70 -31.94 29.86
C LEU A 1210 -37.13 -32.08 29.24
N LEU A 1211 -37.26 -31.98 27.89
CA LEU A 1211 -37.44 -33.10 26.92
C LEU A 1211 -38.27 -32.85 25.64
N CYS A 1212 -37.83 -33.54 24.57
CA CYS A 1212 -38.63 -34.23 23.52
C CYS A 1212 -39.20 -33.49 22.28
N SER A 1213 -38.49 -33.70 21.17
CA SER A 1213 -38.94 -34.48 19.99
C SER A 1213 -40.22 -34.12 19.19
N ALA A 1214 -39.94 -33.80 17.92
CA ALA A 1214 -40.53 -34.41 16.70
C ALA A 1214 -41.84 -33.89 16.07
N ARG A 1215 -41.72 -33.61 14.76
CA ARG A 1215 -42.69 -33.67 13.63
C ARG A 1215 -43.77 -34.79 13.78
N PRO A 1216 -44.91 -34.83 13.02
CA PRO A 1216 -45.23 -34.10 11.76
C PRO A 1216 -46.72 -33.66 11.52
N GLY A 1217 -47.00 -32.98 10.37
CA GLY A 1217 -47.95 -33.55 9.38
C GLY A 1217 -49.12 -32.72 8.80
N GLN A 1218 -49.08 -32.49 7.46
CA GLN A 1218 -50.16 -32.52 6.42
C GLN A 1218 -51.53 -31.81 6.67
N ALA A 1219 -52.20 -31.17 5.69
CA ALA A 1219 -52.62 -31.72 4.37
C ALA A 1219 -53.38 -30.73 3.44
N ASP A 1220 -53.44 -31.06 2.13
CA ASP A 1220 -54.44 -30.74 1.07
C ASP A 1220 -54.79 -29.26 0.69
N GLY A 1221 -54.94 -28.85 -0.59
CA GLY A 1221 -54.70 -29.47 -1.91
C GLY A 1221 -55.70 -29.06 -3.04
N GLN A 1222 -55.32 -29.09 -4.34
CA GLN A 1222 -56.08 -29.57 -5.55
C GLN A 1222 -55.79 -28.91 -6.94
N GLY A 1223 -55.39 -29.74 -7.93
CA GLY A 1223 -55.87 -29.76 -9.34
C GLY A 1223 -55.09 -28.98 -10.44
N GLY A 1224 -54.82 -29.51 -11.66
CA GLY A 1224 -54.93 -30.88 -12.19
C GLY A 1224 -54.87 -31.02 -13.75
N ALA A 1225 -54.39 -32.19 -14.24
CA ALA A 1225 -54.51 -32.77 -15.62
C ALA A 1225 -53.76 -32.09 -16.82
N THR A 1226 -53.25 -32.73 -17.90
CA THR A 1226 -53.02 -34.13 -18.40
C THR A 1226 -52.21 -34.04 -19.75
N ALA A 1227 -51.57 -35.05 -20.39
CA ALA A 1227 -50.91 -36.34 -20.07
C ALA A 1227 -50.78 -37.20 -21.37
N LEU A 1228 -49.66 -37.89 -21.71
CA LEU A 1228 -49.63 -39.03 -22.69
C LEU A 1228 -48.35 -39.94 -22.69
N THR A 1229 -48.51 -41.24 -22.33
CA THR A 1229 -48.00 -42.53 -22.93
C THR A 1229 -46.68 -42.62 -23.77
N LEU A 1230 -45.87 -43.71 -23.85
CA LEU A 1230 -46.04 -45.18 -23.59
C LEU A 1230 -44.70 -46.02 -23.65
N VAL A 1231 -44.65 -47.21 -22.99
CA VAL A 1231 -43.70 -48.39 -23.17
C VAL A 1231 -42.19 -48.19 -22.84
N GLY A 1232 -41.43 -49.12 -22.21
CA GLY A 1232 -41.77 -50.37 -21.49
C GLY A 1232 -40.70 -51.50 -21.50
N LEU A 1233 -40.57 -52.18 -20.35
CA LEU A 1233 -40.11 -53.59 -20.10
C LEU A 1233 -38.62 -54.00 -20.03
N LEU A 1234 -38.31 -54.59 -18.86
CA LEU A 1234 -37.45 -55.78 -18.56
C LEU A 1234 -35.91 -55.66 -18.50
N GLY A 1235 -35.29 -56.32 -17.49
CA GLY A 1235 -33.99 -56.94 -17.79
C GLY A 1235 -33.09 -57.63 -16.75
N LEU A 1236 -33.38 -57.67 -15.44
CA LEU A 1236 -32.91 -58.73 -14.51
C LEU A 1236 -31.40 -59.16 -14.49
N ALA A 1237 -30.63 -58.57 -13.57
CA ALA A 1237 -29.88 -59.27 -12.51
C ALA A 1237 -28.52 -60.03 -12.71
N LEU A 1238 -27.76 -59.96 -11.60
CA LEU A 1238 -26.98 -61.03 -10.92
C LEU A 1238 -25.45 -61.18 -11.17
N ARG A 1239 -24.70 -60.67 -10.17
CA ARG A 1239 -23.77 -61.42 -9.27
C ARG A 1239 -22.38 -61.90 -9.74
N LEU A 1240 -21.44 -61.66 -8.80
CA LEU A 1240 -20.32 -62.49 -8.31
C LEU A 1240 -18.87 -62.22 -8.82
N ARG A 1241 -18.06 -61.69 -7.89
CA ARG A 1241 -16.80 -62.28 -7.35
C ARG A 1241 -15.91 -63.04 -8.38
N ARG A 1242 -14.60 -62.74 -8.50
CA ARG A 1242 -13.58 -62.93 -7.44
C ARG A 1242 -12.16 -62.49 -7.92
N LYS A 1243 -11.31 -62.04 -6.98
CA LYS A 1243 -9.84 -62.24 -6.83
C LYS A 1243 -9.01 -62.63 -8.09
N GLY A 1244 -7.87 -62.02 -8.42
CA GLY A 1244 -6.89 -61.27 -7.62
C GLY A 1244 -5.44 -61.65 -8.00
N SER A 1245 -4.47 -60.95 -7.40
CA SER A 1245 -3.01 -61.22 -7.41
C SER A 1245 -2.17 -60.80 -8.63
N ARG A 1246 -1.33 -59.76 -8.44
CA ARG A 1246 0.16 -59.66 -8.59
C ARG A 1246 0.87 -60.36 -9.79
N PRO A 1247 2.01 -59.85 -10.30
CA PRO A 1247 3.00 -58.97 -9.63
C PRO A 1247 2.56 -57.52 -9.48
#